data_AF-A0A4Q0PAK1-F1
#
_entry.id   AF-A0A4Q0PAK1-F1
#
_cell.length_a   1.000
_cell.length_b   1.000
_cell.length_c   1.000
_cell.angle_alpha   90.00
_cell.angle_beta   90.00
_cell.angle_gamma   90.00
#
_symmetry.space_group_name_H-M   'P 1'
#
loop_
_entity.id
_entity.type
_entity.pdbx_description
1 polymer ?
#
loop_
_entity_poly.entity_id
_entity_poly.type
_entity_poly.pdbx_seq_one_letter_code
_entity_poly.pdbx_strand_id
1 'polypeptide(L)'
;MPQFYRLTYFSCILLLLGNILIGNAQKSSDENLKLILKEKYKAYDSLQKYTAPFKKDSASINSLIRESKKKSYKLGESYGENMLGIYLRDNSKYKQALHHHNKSLSIALNIKNVEMQVSALNMTGVVYRRIDAVRSALDKHNSALKLAESQPLQTKALTKGISISLNSIGNIYLLLRDYKAAENYFKRALIYERASGSNLGLAINYANLGIAYEERGKFDEAIYNYKKSLYHNDLMDSDLGRVICNNSLGQVYLKQGKPTLALELIEPTIETAKSIGDKFYISLAYINLGWANSALGRHTEGEKYLLAGMNMAKENDFKQFLSMAYLHLSDLNAAINNYKKALEFQRLSQKVQEEYLNEANHKYVSDLIMKYDSEQKKNTINLLEQQNIFAAKELDQSRKSFILVLAVFFLFLILLFILYRHYHLKSQKRTLSAEQKLMRSQMNPHFIFNALLSIRIYLQNHNVTEAMEYLNQFSKLIRSILSSSLEKEISLDEELETMRLYINIENIRFCNEIDYHLNIDPEINLKAIKIPSLILQPFVENAIWHGLQSKEGYKKLDISISKKNSNFVNITIADNGIGRKETTKIDIEKLNTQKKSIGINLTLKRLENFSKNMKYTYKLNIIDLYNDYYDALGTQVELDLPLN
;
A
#
# COMPACT_ATOMS: atom_id res chain seq x y z
N MET A 1 79.22 38.32 -12.84
CA MET A 1 78.79 38.05 -11.44
C MET A 1 77.32 38.39 -11.06
N PRO A 2 76.28 38.40 -11.94
CA PRO A 2 74.88 38.53 -11.45
C PRO A 2 74.02 37.24 -11.53
N GLN A 3 74.43 36.20 -12.25
CA GLN A 3 73.62 34.98 -12.43
C GLN A 3 73.64 34.03 -11.22
N PHE A 4 74.74 34.01 -10.45
CA PHE A 4 74.88 33.15 -9.28
C PHE A 4 74.00 33.60 -8.09
N TYR A 5 73.74 34.90 -7.97
CA TYR A 5 72.90 35.46 -6.89
C TYR A 5 71.40 35.23 -7.12
N ARG A 6 70.94 35.07 -8.38
CA ARG A 6 69.52 34.78 -8.68
C ARG A 6 69.15 33.33 -8.35
N LEU A 7 70.05 32.36 -8.57
CA LEU A 7 69.78 30.96 -8.22
C LEU A 7 69.74 30.73 -6.70
N THR A 8 70.62 31.40 -5.94
CA THR A 8 70.63 31.32 -4.47
C THR A 8 69.43 32.05 -3.84
N TYR A 9 68.99 33.17 -4.39
CA TYR A 9 67.76 33.83 -3.93
C TYR A 9 66.51 32.99 -4.20
N PHE A 10 66.43 32.34 -5.36
CA PHE A 10 65.30 31.48 -5.71
C PHE A 10 65.27 30.20 -4.87
N SER A 11 66.43 29.60 -4.57
CA SER A 11 66.51 28.45 -3.65
C SER A 11 66.20 28.85 -2.20
N CYS A 12 66.63 30.02 -1.74
CA CYS A 12 66.28 30.54 -0.41
C CYS A 12 64.78 30.86 -0.29
N ILE A 13 64.12 31.38 -1.33
CA ILE A 13 62.68 31.63 -1.34
C ILE A 13 61.89 30.31 -1.37
N LEU A 14 62.35 29.30 -2.14
CA LEU A 14 61.77 27.94 -2.12
C LEU A 14 61.95 27.25 -0.76
N LEU A 15 63.10 27.43 -0.11
CA LEU A 15 63.34 26.94 1.25
C LEU A 15 62.49 27.66 2.29
N LEU A 16 62.29 28.98 2.16
CA LEU A 16 61.41 29.77 3.01
C LEU A 16 59.93 29.39 2.82
N LEU A 17 59.47 29.25 1.57
CA LEU A 17 58.12 28.79 1.25
C LEU A 17 57.90 27.34 1.71
N GLY A 18 58.91 26.47 1.54
CA GLY A 18 58.91 25.12 2.08
C GLY A 18 58.80 25.10 3.59
N ASN A 19 59.56 25.94 4.30
CA ASN A 19 59.48 26.05 5.76
C ASN A 19 58.15 26.63 6.25
N ILE A 20 57.53 27.56 5.51
CA ILE A 20 56.20 28.09 5.83
C ILE A 20 55.11 27.04 5.61
N LEU A 21 55.19 26.25 4.53
CA LEU A 21 54.27 25.15 4.25
C LEU A 21 54.41 24.02 5.28
N ILE A 22 55.64 23.64 5.64
CA ILE A 22 55.93 22.66 6.69
C ILE A 22 55.44 23.17 8.05
N GLY A 23 55.68 24.45 8.37
CA GLY A 23 55.21 25.08 9.60
C GLY A 23 53.68 25.10 9.73
N ASN A 24 52.96 25.38 8.62
CA ASN A 24 51.49 25.35 8.60
C ASN A 24 50.93 23.92 8.70
N ALA A 25 51.56 22.94 8.04
CA ALA A 25 51.16 21.52 8.13
C ALA A 25 51.41 20.94 9.53
N GLN A 26 52.53 21.30 10.16
CA GLN A 26 52.85 20.90 11.53
C GLN A 26 51.85 21.51 12.52
N LYS A 27 51.56 22.81 12.39
CA LYS A 27 50.59 23.52 13.23
C LYS A 27 49.17 22.94 13.11
N SER A 28 48.73 22.65 11.89
CA SER A 28 47.46 21.95 11.64
C SER A 28 47.45 20.54 12.26
N SER A 29 48.57 19.83 12.20
CA SER A 29 48.66 18.48 12.77
C SER A 29 48.57 18.49 14.30
N ASP A 30 49.22 19.46 14.95
CA ASP A 30 49.15 19.65 16.40
C ASP A 30 47.75 20.05 16.88
N GLU A 31 47.05 20.91 16.15
CA GLU A 31 45.66 21.29 16.45
C GLU A 31 44.70 20.09 16.31
N ASN A 32 44.83 19.33 15.20
CA ASN A 32 44.05 18.12 14.98
C ASN A 32 44.33 17.05 16.04
N LEU A 33 45.59 16.87 16.44
CA LEU A 33 45.97 15.94 17.50
C LEU A 33 45.32 16.32 18.84
N LYS A 34 45.37 17.61 19.21
CA LYS A 34 44.69 18.12 20.43
C LYS A 34 43.19 17.84 20.38
N LEU A 35 42.55 18.08 19.23
CA LEU A 35 41.12 17.85 19.04
C LEU A 35 40.76 16.36 19.17
N ILE A 36 41.48 15.46 18.50
CA ILE A 36 41.27 14.01 18.59
C ILE A 36 41.36 13.53 20.05
N LEU A 37 42.37 14.00 20.78
CA LEU A 37 42.62 13.59 22.16
C LEU A 37 41.66 14.21 23.18
N LYS A 38 41.07 15.37 22.86
CA LYS A 38 40.05 16.04 23.67
C LYS A 38 38.70 15.36 23.49
N GLU A 39 38.26 15.20 22.25
CA GLU A 39 36.93 14.67 21.90
C GLU A 39 36.86 13.13 21.99
N LYS A 40 38.00 12.44 21.98
CA LYS A 40 38.09 10.96 22.05
C LYS A 40 37.11 10.30 21.07
N TYR A 41 37.15 10.72 19.81
CA TYR A 41 36.21 10.27 18.78
C TYR A 41 36.03 8.75 18.75
N LYS A 42 34.78 8.28 18.73
CA LYS A 42 34.49 6.83 18.74
C LYS A 42 34.35 6.24 17.34
N ALA A 43 34.10 7.07 16.33
CA ALA A 43 33.92 6.66 14.95
C ALA A 43 35.24 6.67 14.17
N TYR A 44 35.49 5.63 13.39
CA TYR A 44 36.67 5.51 12.52
C TYR A 44 36.78 6.67 11.52
N ASP A 45 35.64 7.10 10.94
CA ASP A 45 35.61 8.17 9.94
C ASP A 45 36.06 9.53 10.52
N SER A 46 35.71 9.81 11.77
CA SER A 46 36.15 11.03 12.46
C SER A 46 37.66 11.02 12.64
N LEU A 47 38.24 9.88 13.05
CA LEU A 47 39.69 9.74 13.15
C LEU A 47 40.35 9.93 11.79
N GLN A 48 39.85 9.27 10.74
CA GLN A 48 40.39 9.38 9.39
C GLN A 48 40.39 10.82 8.84
N LYS A 49 39.37 11.62 9.16
CA LYS A 49 39.28 13.01 8.73
C LYS A 49 40.41 13.86 9.33
N TYR A 50 40.61 13.76 10.64
CA TYR A 50 41.57 14.63 11.35
C TYR A 50 43.02 14.14 11.27
N THR A 51 43.27 12.88 10.94
CA THR A 51 44.62 12.33 10.75
C THR A 51 45.10 12.34 9.30
N ALA A 52 44.30 12.85 8.35
CA ALA A 52 44.71 12.93 6.95
C ALA A 52 46.07 13.64 6.74
N PRO A 53 46.41 14.73 7.47
CA PRO A 53 47.73 15.36 7.38
C PRO A 53 48.89 14.48 7.91
N PHE A 54 48.60 13.51 8.78
CA PHE A 54 49.65 12.75 9.48
C PHE A 54 50.22 11.63 8.61
N LYS A 55 49.58 11.30 7.48
CA LYS A 55 49.90 10.11 6.66
C LYS A 55 51.38 10.00 6.27
N LYS A 56 52.07 11.12 6.07
CA LYS A 56 53.50 11.17 5.72
C LYS A 56 54.40 11.61 6.88
N ASP A 57 53.83 11.91 8.04
CA ASP A 57 54.58 12.38 9.21
C ASP A 57 54.55 11.36 10.36
N SER A 58 55.63 10.59 10.45
CA SER A 58 55.81 9.62 11.53
C SER A 58 55.88 10.26 12.92
N ALA A 59 56.28 11.53 13.06
CA ALA A 59 56.35 12.21 14.35
C ALA A 59 54.94 12.51 14.90
N SER A 60 54.04 13.00 14.04
CA SER A 60 52.62 13.17 14.38
C SER A 60 51.94 11.85 14.69
N ILE A 61 52.19 10.79 13.91
CA ILE A 61 51.64 9.44 14.19
C ILE A 61 52.13 8.92 15.55
N ASN A 62 53.44 9.02 15.83
CA ASN A 62 54.00 8.58 17.11
C ASN A 62 53.48 9.40 18.29
N SER A 63 53.27 10.70 18.10
CA SER A 63 52.65 11.55 19.13
C SER A 63 51.20 11.15 19.39
N LEU A 64 50.41 10.84 18.35
CA LEU A 64 49.06 10.29 18.51
C LEU A 64 49.06 9.01 19.34
N ILE A 65 49.96 8.08 19.05
CA ILE A 65 50.08 6.81 19.79
C ILE A 65 50.44 7.07 21.26
N ARG A 66 51.48 7.87 21.51
CA ARG A 66 51.99 8.16 22.87
C ARG A 66 50.94 8.86 23.72
N GLU A 67 50.32 9.91 23.20
CA GLU A 67 49.32 10.67 23.95
C GLU A 67 48.03 9.87 24.13
N SER A 68 47.64 9.03 23.16
CA SER A 68 46.50 8.13 23.32
C SER A 68 46.75 7.11 24.43
N LYS A 69 47.96 6.57 24.54
CA LYS A 69 48.37 5.70 25.67
C LYS A 69 48.27 6.43 27.01
N LYS A 70 48.84 7.64 27.09
CA LYS A 70 48.83 8.46 28.32
C LYS A 70 47.41 8.80 28.79
N LYS A 71 46.48 9.03 27.85
CA LYS A 71 45.07 9.37 28.15
C LYS A 71 44.12 8.17 28.18
N SER A 72 44.66 6.94 28.14
CA SER A 72 43.90 5.68 28.08
C SER A 72 42.86 5.64 26.94
N TYR A 73 43.14 6.31 25.82
CA TYR A 73 42.28 6.35 24.64
C TYR A 73 42.65 5.20 23.68
N LYS A 74 42.14 4.00 23.99
CA LYS A 74 42.52 2.76 23.30
C LYS A 74 42.19 2.73 21.81
N LEU A 75 41.08 3.33 21.40
CA LEU A 75 40.74 3.41 19.97
C LEU A 75 41.75 4.27 19.19
N GLY A 76 42.14 5.43 19.73
CA GLY A 76 43.17 6.29 19.13
C GLY A 76 44.55 5.62 19.11
N GLU A 77 44.89 4.85 20.15
CA GLU A 77 46.10 4.03 20.18
C GLU A 77 46.07 2.98 19.06
N SER A 78 45.01 2.18 18.95
CA SER A 78 44.85 1.16 17.90
C SER A 78 44.92 1.78 16.50
N TYR A 79 44.24 2.92 16.31
CA TYR A 79 44.23 3.64 15.03
C TYR A 79 45.62 4.17 14.67
N GLY A 80 46.32 4.81 15.61
CA GLY A 80 47.67 5.32 15.41
C GLY A 80 48.68 4.20 15.11
N GLU A 81 48.62 3.08 15.82
CA GLU A 81 49.47 1.90 15.55
C GLU A 81 49.20 1.37 14.13
N ASN A 82 47.93 1.33 13.69
CA ASN A 82 47.61 0.92 12.31
C ASN A 82 48.18 1.89 11.27
N MET A 83 48.07 3.20 11.51
CA MET A 83 48.64 4.23 10.63
C MET A 83 50.16 4.13 10.54
N LEU A 84 50.83 3.87 11.66
CA LEU A 84 52.28 3.70 11.67
C LEU A 84 52.68 2.46 10.87
N GLY A 85 51.90 1.38 10.96
CA GLY A 85 52.08 0.20 10.12
C GLY A 85 51.98 0.52 8.62
N ILE A 86 50.98 1.32 8.21
CA ILE A 86 50.83 1.80 6.82
C ILE A 86 52.05 2.60 6.39
N TYR A 87 52.47 3.58 7.19
CA TYR A 87 53.65 4.41 6.91
C TYR A 87 54.91 3.55 6.74
N LEU A 88 55.13 2.59 7.64
CA LEU A 88 56.28 1.69 7.59
C LEU A 88 56.25 0.77 6.37
N ARG A 89 55.07 0.26 6.00
CA ARG A 89 54.89 -0.54 4.77
C ARG A 89 55.25 0.28 3.53
N ASP A 90 54.77 1.51 3.44
CA ASP A 90 55.02 2.39 2.29
C ASP A 90 56.52 2.78 2.20
N ASN A 91 57.24 2.74 3.33
CA ASN A 91 58.70 2.85 3.42
C ASN A 91 59.43 1.49 3.34
N SER A 92 58.76 0.43 2.87
CA SER A 92 59.31 -0.93 2.71
C SER A 92 59.84 -1.60 4.00
N LYS A 93 59.42 -1.15 5.18
CA LYS A 93 59.77 -1.72 6.50
C LYS A 93 58.73 -2.76 6.95
N TYR A 94 58.54 -3.82 6.18
CA TYR A 94 57.41 -4.77 6.34
C TYR A 94 57.35 -5.49 7.69
N LYS A 95 58.50 -5.93 8.23
CA LYS A 95 58.53 -6.59 9.55
C LYS A 95 58.02 -5.68 10.67
N GLN A 96 58.40 -4.39 10.63
CA GLN A 96 57.92 -3.40 11.59
C GLN A 96 56.44 -3.06 11.33
N ALA A 97 56.03 -2.95 10.07
CA ALA A 97 54.64 -2.76 9.71
C ALA A 97 53.73 -3.86 10.28
N LEU A 98 54.11 -5.14 10.12
CA LEU A 98 53.40 -6.28 10.70
C LEU A 98 53.30 -6.18 12.23
N HIS A 99 54.39 -5.79 12.91
CA HIS A 99 54.37 -5.58 14.35
C HIS A 99 53.30 -4.57 14.78
N HIS A 100 53.25 -3.40 14.12
CA HIS A 100 52.31 -2.35 14.43
C HIS A 100 50.86 -2.70 14.06
N HIS A 101 50.62 -3.38 12.93
CA HIS A 101 49.28 -3.88 12.58
C HIS A 101 48.77 -4.94 13.56
N ASN A 102 49.62 -5.88 13.98
CA ASN A 102 49.26 -6.90 14.97
C ASN A 102 48.95 -6.28 16.34
N LYS A 103 49.69 -5.24 16.73
CA LYS A 103 49.40 -4.49 17.95
C LYS A 103 48.07 -3.74 17.86
N SER A 104 47.81 -3.08 16.73
CA SER A 104 46.52 -2.46 16.45
C SER A 104 45.37 -3.46 16.56
N LEU A 105 45.52 -4.65 15.96
CA LEU A 105 44.53 -5.73 16.01
C LEU A 105 44.30 -6.23 17.44
N SER A 106 45.36 -6.44 18.21
CA SER A 106 45.26 -6.86 19.63
C SER A 106 44.47 -5.85 20.46
N ILE A 107 44.73 -4.56 20.30
CA ILE A 107 43.97 -3.50 20.98
C ILE A 107 42.51 -3.51 20.50
N ALA A 108 42.27 -3.63 19.19
CA ALA A 108 40.94 -3.63 18.59
C ALA A 108 40.07 -4.82 19.06
N LEU A 109 40.69 -5.99 19.27
CA LEU A 109 40.06 -7.16 19.89
C LEU A 109 39.68 -6.89 21.34
N ASN A 110 40.59 -6.32 22.14
CA ASN A 110 40.35 -5.98 23.54
C ASN A 110 39.16 -5.01 23.70
N ILE A 111 39.12 -3.94 22.90
CA ILE A 111 38.02 -2.96 22.94
C ILE A 111 36.78 -3.39 22.14
N LYS A 112 36.79 -4.59 21.54
CA LYS A 112 35.71 -5.14 20.70
C LYS A 112 35.27 -4.19 19.56
N ASN A 113 36.21 -3.44 18.97
CA ASN A 113 35.91 -2.53 17.85
C ASN A 113 36.11 -3.26 16.52
N VAL A 114 35.00 -3.60 15.85
CA VAL A 114 35.00 -4.39 14.62
C VAL A 114 35.65 -3.64 13.44
N GLU A 115 35.38 -2.34 13.29
CA GLU A 115 35.94 -1.52 12.20
C GLU A 115 37.48 -1.54 12.21
N MET A 116 38.07 -1.40 13.40
CA MET A 116 39.52 -1.47 13.58
C MET A 116 40.06 -2.89 13.40
N GLN A 117 39.34 -3.93 13.82
CA GLN A 117 39.74 -5.32 13.55
C GLN A 117 39.83 -5.59 12.04
N VAL A 118 38.78 -5.21 11.30
CA VAL A 118 38.74 -5.34 9.83
C VAL A 118 39.88 -4.54 9.19
N SER A 119 40.10 -3.29 9.63
CA SER A 119 41.17 -2.44 9.10
C SER A 119 42.56 -3.02 9.35
N ALA A 120 42.85 -3.47 10.58
CA ALA A 120 44.15 -4.03 10.94
C ALA A 120 44.42 -5.37 10.23
N LEU A 121 43.40 -6.25 10.14
CA LEU A 121 43.49 -7.50 9.38
C LEU A 121 43.80 -7.23 7.92
N ASN A 122 43.06 -6.32 7.27
CA ASN A 122 43.31 -5.96 5.89
C ASN A 122 44.71 -5.38 5.67
N MET A 123 45.17 -4.45 6.51
CA MET A 123 46.50 -3.88 6.34
C MET A 123 47.61 -4.92 6.57
N THR A 124 47.41 -5.86 7.50
CA THR A 124 48.30 -7.02 7.68
C THR A 124 48.35 -7.86 6.40
N GLY A 125 47.19 -8.15 5.81
CA GLY A 125 47.09 -8.89 4.55
C GLY A 125 47.81 -8.19 3.39
N VAL A 126 47.68 -6.86 3.29
CA VAL A 126 48.40 -6.07 2.27
C VAL A 126 49.92 -6.18 2.44
N VAL A 127 50.42 -6.19 3.69
CA VAL A 127 51.86 -6.40 3.93
C VAL A 127 52.29 -7.80 3.50
N TYR A 128 51.53 -8.85 3.86
CA TYR A 128 51.82 -10.21 3.41
C TYR A 128 51.80 -10.35 1.89
N ARG A 129 50.89 -9.65 1.20
CA ARG A 129 50.85 -9.60 -0.26
C ARG A 129 52.09 -8.93 -0.86
N ARG A 130 52.61 -7.86 -0.24
CA ARG A 130 53.82 -7.16 -0.71
C ARG A 130 55.11 -7.99 -0.57
N ILE A 131 55.10 -9.02 0.28
CA ILE A 131 56.21 -9.97 0.46
C ILE A 131 55.87 -11.37 -0.08
N ASP A 132 54.85 -11.46 -0.95
CA ASP A 132 54.43 -12.68 -1.64
C ASP A 132 54.04 -13.87 -0.71
N ALA A 133 53.62 -13.59 0.53
CA ALA A 133 53.13 -14.58 1.49
C ALA A 133 51.64 -14.91 1.25
N VAL A 134 51.35 -15.61 0.15
CA VAL A 134 50.00 -15.84 -0.41
C VAL A 134 48.96 -16.31 0.61
N ARG A 135 49.26 -17.40 1.34
CA ARG A 135 48.30 -18.00 2.30
C ARG A 135 47.95 -17.03 3.42
N SER A 136 48.98 -16.46 4.04
CA SER A 136 48.83 -15.48 5.13
C SER A 136 48.07 -14.23 4.67
N ALA A 137 48.32 -13.76 3.44
CA ALA A 137 47.57 -12.65 2.86
C ALA A 137 46.09 -13.01 2.72
N LEU A 138 45.79 -14.17 2.12
CA LEU A 138 44.42 -14.60 1.89
C LEU A 138 43.66 -14.78 3.20
N ASP A 139 44.25 -15.44 4.19
CA ASP A 139 43.63 -15.65 5.51
C ASP A 139 43.20 -14.34 6.16
N LYS A 140 44.07 -13.32 6.11
CA LYS A 140 43.78 -12.02 6.71
C LYS A 140 42.68 -11.27 5.96
N HIS A 141 42.71 -11.27 4.63
CA HIS A 141 41.67 -10.63 3.83
C HIS A 141 40.33 -11.34 3.93
N ASN A 142 40.32 -12.67 3.92
CA ASN A 142 39.11 -13.48 4.07
C ASN A 142 38.51 -13.31 5.48
N SER A 143 39.34 -13.29 6.53
CA SER A 143 38.89 -13.00 7.89
C SER A 143 38.28 -11.60 8.01
N ALA A 144 38.93 -10.60 7.40
CA ALA A 144 38.42 -9.23 7.36
C ALA A 144 37.08 -9.13 6.61
N LEU A 145 36.96 -9.82 5.46
CA LEU A 145 35.75 -9.85 4.65
C LEU A 145 34.59 -10.51 5.40
N LYS A 146 34.80 -11.72 5.93
CA LYS A 146 33.81 -12.45 6.73
C LYS A 146 33.35 -11.66 7.94
N LEU A 147 34.28 -11.00 8.63
CA LEU A 147 33.96 -10.17 9.80
C LEU A 147 33.13 -8.95 9.41
N ALA A 148 33.46 -8.27 8.31
CA ALA A 148 32.73 -7.09 7.85
C ALA A 148 31.34 -7.43 7.30
N GLU A 149 31.21 -8.50 6.49
CA GLU A 149 29.93 -8.93 5.92
C GLU A 149 28.98 -9.52 6.97
N SER A 150 29.50 -10.06 8.08
CA SER A 150 28.67 -10.57 9.18
C SER A 150 28.05 -9.47 10.07
N GLN A 151 28.44 -8.21 9.90
CA GLN A 151 27.85 -7.12 10.69
C GLN A 151 26.47 -6.72 10.14
N PRO A 152 25.46 -6.57 11.02
CA PRO A 152 24.10 -6.19 10.61
C PRO A 152 24.03 -4.76 10.06
N LEU A 153 24.85 -3.86 10.60
CA LEU A 153 24.95 -2.48 10.14
C LEU A 153 26.22 -2.28 9.33
N GLN A 154 26.06 -1.95 8.04
CA GLN A 154 27.19 -1.64 7.16
C GLN A 154 27.58 -0.17 7.29
N THR A 155 28.56 0.11 8.15
CA THR A 155 29.16 1.45 8.26
C THR A 155 30.04 1.76 7.04
N LYS A 156 30.39 3.03 6.84
CA LYS A 156 31.29 3.44 5.76
C LYS A 156 32.68 2.80 5.90
N ALA A 157 33.18 2.67 7.13
CA ALA A 157 34.44 2.00 7.42
C ALA A 157 34.41 0.50 7.08
N LEU A 158 33.31 -0.20 7.40
CA LEU A 158 33.13 -1.61 7.04
C LEU A 158 32.98 -1.80 5.53
N THR A 159 32.22 -0.92 4.86
CA THR A 159 32.07 -0.92 3.40
C THR A 159 33.43 -0.77 2.69
N LYS A 160 34.27 0.15 3.19
CA LYS A 160 35.65 0.31 2.72
C LYS A 160 36.53 -0.89 3.08
N GLY A 161 36.29 -1.51 4.23
CA GLY A 161 36.95 -2.77 4.60
C GLY A 161 36.65 -3.89 3.60
N ILE A 162 35.39 -4.07 3.23
CA ILE A 162 34.93 -5.05 2.23
C ILE A 162 35.61 -4.79 0.89
N SER A 163 35.62 -3.54 0.41
CA SER A 163 36.24 -3.20 -0.87
C SER A 163 37.74 -3.49 -0.90
N ILE A 164 38.47 -3.19 0.18
CA ILE A 164 39.90 -3.52 0.33
C ILE A 164 40.12 -5.03 0.35
N SER A 165 39.29 -5.79 1.08
CA SER A 165 39.38 -7.25 1.12
C SER A 165 39.19 -7.86 -0.26
N LEU A 166 38.11 -7.48 -0.96
CA LEU A 166 37.79 -7.97 -2.30
C LEU A 166 38.90 -7.62 -3.30
N ASN A 167 39.38 -6.37 -3.30
CA ASN A 167 40.50 -5.97 -4.14
C ASN A 167 41.75 -6.80 -3.85
N SER A 168 42.07 -7.04 -2.59
CA SER A 168 43.28 -7.78 -2.23
C SER A 168 43.19 -9.27 -2.57
N ILE A 169 42.00 -9.88 -2.41
CA ILE A 169 41.72 -11.25 -2.88
C ILE A 169 41.85 -11.32 -4.40
N GLY A 170 41.34 -10.33 -5.14
CA GLY A 170 41.53 -10.23 -6.59
C GLY A 170 43.00 -10.20 -6.99
N ASN A 171 43.84 -9.45 -6.26
CA ASN A 171 45.28 -9.43 -6.49
C ASN A 171 45.98 -10.77 -6.20
N ILE A 172 45.47 -11.55 -5.23
CA ILE A 172 45.96 -12.92 -4.97
C ILE A 172 45.63 -13.82 -6.17
N TYR A 173 44.44 -13.70 -6.74
CA TYR A 173 44.10 -14.42 -7.97
C TYR A 173 44.92 -13.99 -9.19
N LEU A 174 45.27 -12.70 -9.31
CA LEU A 174 46.22 -12.24 -10.33
C LEU A 174 47.57 -12.92 -10.18
N LEU A 175 48.11 -12.99 -8.96
CA LEU A 175 49.37 -13.66 -8.68
C LEU A 175 49.34 -15.14 -9.05
N LEU A 176 48.19 -15.78 -8.80
CA LEU A 176 47.91 -17.18 -9.18
C LEU A 176 47.45 -17.33 -10.64
N ARG A 177 47.54 -16.29 -11.47
CA ARG A 177 47.18 -16.35 -12.91
C ARG A 177 45.73 -16.76 -13.21
N ASP A 178 44.83 -16.71 -12.22
CA ASP A 178 43.38 -16.84 -12.45
C ASP A 178 42.78 -15.46 -12.68
N TYR A 179 43.02 -14.94 -13.89
CA TYR A 179 42.62 -13.60 -14.27
C TYR A 179 41.11 -13.40 -14.32
N LYS A 180 40.32 -14.47 -14.54
CA LYS A 180 38.85 -14.40 -14.56
C LYS A 180 38.30 -14.24 -13.15
N ALA A 181 38.80 -15.01 -12.19
CA ALA A 181 38.41 -14.84 -10.78
C ALA A 181 38.81 -13.44 -10.29
N ALA A 182 40.05 -13.01 -10.58
CA ALA A 182 40.52 -11.67 -10.24
C ALA A 182 39.60 -10.55 -10.75
N GLU A 183 39.21 -10.62 -12.03
CA GLU A 183 38.29 -9.67 -12.67
C GLU A 183 36.96 -9.55 -11.91
N ASN A 184 36.37 -10.68 -11.49
CA ASN A 184 35.13 -10.70 -10.71
C ASN A 184 35.28 -9.97 -9.37
N TYR A 185 36.35 -10.26 -8.64
CA TYR A 185 36.63 -9.60 -7.35
C TYR A 185 36.84 -8.08 -7.50
N PHE A 186 37.56 -7.63 -8.52
CA PHE A 186 37.73 -6.19 -8.77
C PHE A 186 36.42 -5.51 -9.17
N LYS A 187 35.59 -6.16 -9.98
CA LYS A 187 34.24 -5.66 -10.33
C LYS A 187 33.34 -5.53 -9.10
N ARG A 188 33.37 -6.51 -8.19
CA ARG A 188 32.65 -6.44 -6.90
C ARG A 188 33.16 -5.29 -6.04
N ALA A 189 34.49 -5.14 -5.91
CA ALA A 189 35.09 -4.03 -5.17
C ALA A 189 34.65 -2.67 -5.72
N LEU A 190 34.62 -2.49 -7.06
CA LEU A 190 34.17 -1.25 -7.71
C LEU A 190 32.74 -0.84 -7.34
N ILE A 191 31.83 -1.79 -7.06
CA ILE A 191 30.47 -1.46 -6.62
C ILE A 191 30.52 -0.68 -5.30
N TYR A 192 31.29 -1.17 -4.33
CA TYR A 192 31.47 -0.51 -3.03
C TYR A 192 32.26 0.80 -3.13
N GLU A 193 33.27 0.87 -4.00
CA GLU A 193 34.06 2.10 -4.21
C GLU A 193 33.21 3.21 -4.86
N ARG A 194 32.31 2.86 -5.79
CA ARG A 194 31.35 3.82 -6.38
C ARG A 194 30.35 4.31 -5.34
N ALA A 195 29.76 3.40 -4.56
CA ALA A 195 28.81 3.75 -3.51
C ALA A 195 29.43 4.66 -2.44
N SER A 196 30.73 4.50 -2.16
CA SER A 196 31.45 5.32 -1.17
C SER A 196 32.06 6.61 -1.74
N GLY A 197 32.04 6.82 -3.06
CA GLY A 197 32.64 7.97 -3.74
C GLY A 197 34.17 8.02 -3.64
N SER A 198 34.84 6.87 -3.55
CA SER A 198 36.26 6.75 -3.27
C SER A 198 37.11 6.76 -4.55
N ASN A 199 37.61 7.93 -4.96
CA ASN A 199 38.50 8.05 -6.14
C ASN A 199 39.75 7.16 -6.03
N LEU A 200 40.34 7.04 -4.84
CA LEU A 200 41.51 6.18 -4.63
C LEU A 200 41.19 4.71 -4.90
N GLY A 201 40.06 4.22 -4.37
CA GLY A 201 39.66 2.84 -4.57
C GLY A 201 39.20 2.55 -6.00
N LEU A 202 38.57 3.52 -6.68
CA LEU A 202 38.28 3.44 -8.11
C LEU A 202 39.59 3.34 -8.92
N ALA A 203 40.55 4.22 -8.66
CA ALA A 203 41.85 4.21 -9.35
C ALA A 203 42.55 2.85 -9.20
N ILE A 204 42.65 2.33 -7.97
CA ILE A 204 43.30 1.04 -7.69
C ILE A 204 42.58 -0.11 -8.40
N ASN A 205 41.25 -0.20 -8.33
CA ASN A 205 40.53 -1.32 -8.93
C ASN A 205 40.53 -1.28 -10.47
N TYR A 206 40.49 -0.08 -11.08
CA TYR A 206 40.67 0.02 -12.53
C TYR A 206 42.08 -0.38 -12.96
N ALA A 207 43.13 0.01 -12.23
CA ALA A 207 44.49 -0.46 -12.54
C ALA A 207 44.57 -1.99 -12.48
N ASN A 208 44.01 -2.62 -11.44
CA ASN A 208 44.07 -4.07 -11.32
C ASN A 208 43.21 -4.81 -12.37
N LEU A 209 42.09 -4.24 -12.81
CA LEU A 209 41.38 -4.73 -14.00
C LEU A 209 42.24 -4.60 -15.26
N GLY A 210 42.99 -3.50 -15.38
CA GLY A 210 43.98 -3.30 -16.43
C GLY A 210 44.97 -4.47 -16.49
N ILE A 211 45.56 -4.83 -15.35
CA ILE A 211 46.49 -5.97 -15.23
C ILE A 211 45.81 -7.28 -15.65
N ALA A 212 44.59 -7.53 -15.17
CA ALA A 212 43.84 -8.75 -15.52
C ALA A 212 43.59 -8.89 -17.03
N TYR A 213 43.28 -7.79 -17.72
CA TYR A 213 43.09 -7.78 -19.17
C TYR A 213 44.42 -7.87 -19.92
N GLU A 214 45.45 -7.17 -19.46
CA GLU A 214 46.79 -7.18 -20.03
C GLU A 214 47.35 -8.61 -20.07
N GLU A 215 47.29 -9.33 -18.96
CA GLU A 215 47.76 -10.70 -18.84
C GLU A 215 46.98 -11.70 -19.71
N ARG A 216 45.76 -11.33 -20.14
CA ARG A 216 44.95 -12.10 -21.09
C ARG A 216 45.18 -11.69 -22.55
N GLY A 217 46.13 -10.80 -22.83
CA GLY A 217 46.40 -10.26 -24.16
C GLY A 217 45.34 -9.26 -24.66
N LYS A 218 44.42 -8.83 -23.80
CA LYS A 218 43.35 -7.87 -24.10
C LYS A 218 43.84 -6.43 -23.91
N PHE A 219 44.75 -6.01 -24.78
CA PHE A 219 45.51 -4.78 -24.58
C PHE A 219 44.65 -3.50 -24.67
N ASP A 220 43.62 -3.47 -25.51
CA ASP A 220 42.75 -2.29 -25.62
C ASP A 220 41.92 -2.09 -24.34
N GLU A 221 41.34 -3.18 -23.81
CA GLU A 221 40.66 -3.16 -22.52
C GLU A 221 41.62 -2.81 -21.38
N ALA A 222 42.87 -3.30 -21.41
CA ALA A 222 43.88 -2.95 -20.42
C ALA A 222 44.18 -1.45 -20.42
N ILE A 223 44.50 -0.88 -21.59
CA ILE A 223 44.78 0.56 -21.77
C ILE A 223 43.58 1.40 -21.32
N TYR A 224 42.36 1.00 -21.69
CA TYR A 224 41.15 1.69 -21.26
C TYR A 224 41.01 1.76 -19.74
N ASN A 225 41.26 0.64 -19.05
CA ASN A 225 41.18 0.59 -17.59
C ASN A 225 42.34 1.35 -16.92
N TYR A 226 43.55 1.28 -17.45
CA TYR A 226 44.66 2.10 -16.96
C TYR A 226 44.43 3.60 -17.15
N LYS A 227 43.84 4.04 -18.27
CA LYS A 227 43.45 5.45 -18.48
C LYS A 227 42.36 5.89 -17.50
N LYS A 228 41.39 5.04 -17.16
CA LYS A 228 40.43 5.32 -16.08
C LYS A 228 41.12 5.46 -14.72
N SER A 229 42.07 4.58 -14.44
CA SER A 229 42.87 4.68 -13.21
C SER A 229 43.63 6.00 -13.15
N LEU A 230 44.29 6.39 -14.24
CA LEU A 230 45.02 7.65 -14.36
C LEU A 230 44.10 8.86 -14.14
N TYR A 231 42.93 8.89 -14.79
CA TYR A 231 41.93 9.95 -14.59
C TYR A 231 41.59 10.16 -13.10
N HIS A 232 41.32 9.08 -12.35
CA HIS A 232 41.02 9.19 -10.92
C HIS A 232 42.24 9.61 -10.09
N ASN A 233 43.45 9.23 -10.49
CA ASN A 233 44.69 9.68 -9.84
C ASN A 233 44.97 11.15 -10.10
N ASP A 234 44.67 11.67 -11.29
CA ASP A 234 44.80 13.08 -11.63
C ASP A 234 43.82 13.95 -10.85
N LEU A 235 42.57 13.49 -10.67
CA LEU A 235 41.59 14.15 -9.80
C LEU A 235 42.06 14.27 -8.33
N MET A 236 42.92 13.36 -7.89
CA MET A 236 43.47 13.36 -6.53
C MET A 236 44.85 14.00 -6.43
N ASP A 237 45.40 14.46 -7.55
CA ASP A 237 46.79 14.90 -7.68
C ASP A 237 47.81 13.89 -7.12
N SER A 238 47.64 12.61 -7.46
CA SER A 238 48.47 11.53 -6.93
C SER A 238 49.69 11.25 -7.80
N ASP A 239 50.86 11.76 -7.40
CA ASP A 239 52.15 11.43 -8.04
C ASP A 239 52.41 9.92 -8.10
N LEU A 240 52.20 9.22 -6.98
CA LEU A 240 52.37 7.78 -6.92
C LEU A 240 51.41 7.06 -7.87
N GLY A 241 50.16 7.52 -7.94
CA GLY A 241 49.16 7.00 -8.86
C GLY A 241 49.59 7.16 -10.33
N ARG A 242 50.10 8.33 -10.70
CA ARG A 242 50.63 8.60 -12.05
C ARG A 242 51.83 7.72 -12.39
N VAL A 243 52.78 7.55 -11.47
CA VAL A 243 53.94 6.64 -11.63
C VAL A 243 53.46 5.22 -11.92
N ILE A 244 52.51 4.70 -11.12
CA ILE A 244 51.98 3.34 -11.29
C ILE A 244 51.29 3.20 -12.66
N CYS A 245 50.38 4.11 -13.01
CA CYS A 245 49.62 4.04 -14.26
C CYS A 245 50.52 4.11 -15.50
N ASN A 246 51.51 5.02 -15.52
CA ASN A 246 52.42 5.16 -16.65
C ASN A 246 53.34 3.93 -16.78
N ASN A 247 53.78 3.35 -15.67
CA ASN A 247 54.52 2.09 -15.69
C ASN A 247 53.69 0.93 -16.26
N SER A 248 52.44 0.80 -15.83
CA SER A 248 51.54 -0.23 -16.33
C SER A 248 51.19 -0.04 -17.81
N LEU A 249 50.92 1.20 -18.25
CA LEU A 249 50.72 1.51 -19.67
C LEU A 249 51.97 1.21 -20.51
N GLY A 250 53.15 1.57 -20.00
CA GLY A 250 54.43 1.24 -20.64
C GLY A 250 54.62 -0.27 -20.78
N GLN A 251 54.27 -1.05 -19.76
CA GLN A 251 54.31 -2.51 -19.81
C GLN A 251 53.41 -3.09 -20.91
N VAL A 252 52.20 -2.56 -21.08
CA VAL A 252 51.31 -2.95 -22.20
C VAL A 252 51.98 -2.65 -23.55
N TYR A 253 52.59 -1.47 -23.72
CA TYR A 253 53.27 -1.14 -24.97
C TYR A 253 54.50 -2.01 -25.22
N LEU A 254 55.23 -2.42 -24.19
CA LEU A 254 56.33 -3.38 -24.33
C LEU A 254 55.83 -4.74 -24.82
N LYS A 255 54.72 -5.25 -24.25
CA LYS A 255 54.07 -6.48 -24.71
C LYS A 255 53.53 -6.38 -26.15
N GLN A 256 53.20 -5.17 -26.61
CA GLN A 256 52.82 -4.89 -27.99
C GLN A 256 54.01 -4.72 -28.94
N GLY A 257 55.26 -4.81 -28.47
CA GLY A 257 56.45 -4.57 -29.29
C GLY A 257 56.68 -3.09 -29.63
N LYS A 258 56.19 -2.16 -28.79
CA LYS A 258 56.32 -0.70 -28.96
C LYS A 258 57.19 -0.08 -27.87
N PRO A 259 58.49 -0.42 -27.78
CA PRO A 259 59.35 0.00 -26.67
C PRO A 259 59.64 1.50 -26.61
N THR A 260 59.60 2.23 -27.73
CA THR A 260 59.76 3.69 -27.75
C THR A 260 58.64 4.39 -26.98
N LEU A 261 57.38 4.03 -27.26
CA LEU A 261 56.21 4.59 -26.55
C LEU A 261 56.23 4.22 -25.06
N ALA A 262 56.73 3.03 -24.72
CA ALA A 262 56.90 2.63 -23.33
C ALA A 262 57.91 3.54 -22.61
N LEU A 263 59.07 3.82 -23.22
CA LEU A 263 60.08 4.72 -22.63
C LEU A 263 59.55 6.14 -22.41
N GLU A 264 58.83 6.70 -23.39
CA GLU A 264 58.20 8.03 -23.27
C GLU A 264 57.30 8.14 -22.03
N LEU A 265 56.65 7.05 -21.63
CA LEU A 265 55.80 7.02 -20.44
C LEU A 265 56.57 6.73 -19.15
N ILE A 266 57.53 5.80 -19.18
CA ILE A 266 58.18 5.30 -17.97
C ILE A 266 59.32 6.23 -17.52
N GLU A 267 60.17 6.68 -18.45
CA GLU A 267 61.40 7.42 -18.15
C GLU A 267 61.17 8.70 -17.33
N PRO A 268 60.16 9.55 -17.65
CA PRO A 268 59.91 10.76 -16.85
C PRO A 268 59.47 10.47 -15.41
N THR A 269 59.00 9.26 -15.12
CA THR A 269 58.43 8.91 -13.81
C THR A 269 59.48 8.45 -12.79
N ILE A 270 60.71 8.16 -13.21
CA ILE A 270 61.71 7.53 -12.35
C ILE A 270 62.17 8.43 -11.21
N GLU A 271 62.36 9.73 -11.46
CA GLU A 271 62.76 10.69 -10.43
C GLU A 271 61.64 10.93 -9.42
N THR A 272 60.38 10.95 -9.89
CA THR A 272 59.20 10.97 -9.01
C THR A 272 59.10 9.69 -8.17
N ALA A 273 59.34 8.52 -8.76
CA ALA A 273 59.34 7.25 -8.02
C ALA A 273 60.42 7.24 -6.92
N LYS A 274 61.63 7.73 -7.24
CA LYS A 274 62.73 7.87 -6.27
C LYS A 274 62.40 8.84 -5.14
N SER A 275 61.77 9.98 -5.44
CA SER A 275 61.40 10.97 -4.42
C SER A 275 60.30 10.46 -3.48
N ILE A 276 59.40 9.59 -3.96
CA ILE A 276 58.41 8.89 -3.14
C ILE A 276 59.08 7.89 -2.19
N GLY A 277 60.13 7.19 -2.64
CA GLY A 277 60.95 6.32 -1.80
C GLY A 277 60.39 4.91 -1.54
N ASP A 278 59.22 4.57 -2.07
CA ASP A 278 58.66 3.21 -1.99
C ASP A 278 59.41 2.29 -2.96
N LYS A 279 60.36 1.51 -2.42
CA LYS A 279 61.23 0.60 -3.17
C LYS A 279 60.45 -0.43 -4.01
N PHE A 280 59.22 -0.74 -3.63
CA PHE A 280 58.36 -1.64 -4.41
C PHE A 280 58.13 -1.08 -5.82
N TYR A 281 57.75 0.19 -5.94
CA TYR A 281 57.47 0.82 -7.23
C TYR A 281 58.73 1.22 -7.98
N ILE A 282 59.80 1.59 -7.26
CA ILE A 282 61.10 1.89 -7.88
C ILE A 282 61.68 0.64 -8.56
N SER A 283 61.59 -0.52 -7.90
CA SER A 283 62.06 -1.80 -8.48
C SER A 283 61.32 -2.13 -9.78
N LEU A 284 59.98 -2.03 -9.78
CA LEU A 284 59.17 -2.22 -10.98
C LEU A 284 59.55 -1.25 -12.11
N ALA A 285 59.73 0.03 -11.79
CA ALA A 285 60.10 1.05 -12.77
C ALA A 285 61.46 0.78 -13.41
N TYR A 286 62.47 0.39 -12.61
CA TYR A 286 63.77 -0.02 -13.14
C TYR A 286 63.68 -1.26 -14.04
N ILE A 287 62.89 -2.25 -13.65
CA ILE A 287 62.72 -3.46 -14.48
C ILE A 287 62.09 -3.11 -15.83
N ASN A 288 61.04 -2.29 -15.82
CA ASN A 288 60.37 -1.87 -17.06
C ASN A 288 61.27 -0.97 -17.95
N LEU A 289 62.06 -0.07 -17.36
CA LEU A 289 63.07 0.71 -18.10
C LEU A 289 64.14 -0.19 -18.72
N GLY A 290 64.59 -1.19 -17.96
CA GLY A 290 65.56 -2.17 -18.42
C GLY A 290 65.03 -3.01 -19.58
N TRP A 291 63.79 -3.49 -19.46
CA TRP A 291 63.10 -4.19 -20.54
C TRP A 291 62.96 -3.31 -21.79
N ALA A 292 62.51 -2.06 -21.64
CA ALA A 292 62.34 -1.15 -22.77
C ALA A 292 63.64 -0.81 -23.49
N ASN A 293 64.72 -0.53 -22.74
CA ASN A 293 66.04 -0.29 -23.32
C ASN A 293 66.60 -1.55 -24.01
N SER A 294 66.43 -2.72 -23.39
CA SER A 294 66.84 -4.00 -23.99
C SER A 294 66.13 -4.25 -25.33
N ALA A 295 64.81 -4.00 -25.37
CA ALA A 295 64.00 -4.15 -26.58
C ALA A 295 64.35 -3.16 -27.71
N LEU A 296 64.98 -2.02 -27.38
CA LEU A 296 65.55 -1.09 -28.36
C LEU A 296 66.99 -1.42 -28.80
N GLY A 297 67.56 -2.53 -28.33
CA GLY A 297 68.96 -2.88 -28.58
C GLY A 297 69.97 -2.08 -27.75
N ARG A 298 69.52 -1.27 -26.79
CA ARG A 298 70.38 -0.53 -25.84
C ARG A 298 70.79 -1.44 -24.69
N HIS A 299 71.50 -2.52 -25.01
CA HIS A 299 71.73 -3.64 -24.10
C HIS A 299 72.48 -3.24 -22.81
N THR A 300 73.45 -2.33 -22.88
CA THR A 300 74.21 -1.87 -21.70
C THR A 300 73.33 -1.12 -20.71
N GLU A 301 72.50 -0.20 -21.19
CA GLU A 301 71.56 0.55 -20.35
C GLU A 301 70.43 -0.36 -19.85
N GLY A 302 69.97 -1.29 -20.70
CA GLY A 302 69.02 -2.34 -20.34
C GLY A 302 69.51 -3.19 -19.16
N GLU A 303 70.73 -3.72 -19.25
CA GLU A 303 71.35 -4.54 -18.21
C GLU A 303 71.53 -3.76 -16.91
N LYS A 304 72.01 -2.51 -16.99
CA LYS A 304 72.16 -1.61 -15.83
C LYS A 304 70.84 -1.44 -15.06
N TYR A 305 69.74 -1.12 -15.75
CA TYR A 305 68.44 -0.94 -15.10
C TYR A 305 67.86 -2.26 -14.58
N LEU A 306 67.98 -3.36 -15.33
CA LEU A 306 67.52 -4.67 -14.88
C LEU A 306 68.26 -5.14 -13.62
N LEU A 307 69.58 -4.96 -13.55
CA LEU A 307 70.38 -5.29 -12.36
C LEU A 307 70.01 -4.41 -11.16
N ALA A 308 69.75 -3.12 -11.38
CA ALA A 308 69.28 -2.22 -10.31
C ALA A 308 67.92 -2.67 -9.75
N GLY A 309 66.97 -3.01 -10.64
CA GLY A 309 65.67 -3.55 -10.26
C GLY A 309 65.76 -4.89 -9.53
N MET A 310 66.60 -5.80 -10.04
CA MET A 310 66.88 -7.12 -9.46
C MET A 310 67.47 -7.03 -8.05
N ASN A 311 68.51 -6.21 -7.86
CA ASN A 311 69.16 -6.04 -6.56
C ASN A 311 68.17 -5.46 -5.54
N MET A 312 67.39 -4.46 -5.94
CA MET A 312 66.36 -3.89 -5.08
C MET A 312 65.28 -4.91 -4.73
N ALA A 313 64.83 -5.72 -5.68
CA ALA A 313 63.86 -6.78 -5.43
C ALA A 313 64.42 -7.82 -4.44
N LYS A 314 65.67 -8.24 -4.63
CA LYS A 314 66.36 -9.21 -3.78
C LYS A 314 66.55 -8.71 -2.34
N GLU A 315 66.97 -7.46 -2.16
CA GLU A 315 67.20 -6.86 -0.83
C GLU A 315 65.91 -6.71 0.00
N ASN A 316 64.75 -6.60 -0.67
CA ASN A 316 63.46 -6.34 -0.02
C ASN A 316 62.49 -7.53 -0.10
N ASP A 317 62.95 -8.69 -0.57
CA ASP A 317 62.17 -9.93 -0.71
C ASP A 317 60.93 -9.79 -1.61
N PHE A 318 61.06 -9.04 -2.72
CA PHE A 318 60.03 -8.89 -3.74
C PHE A 318 60.16 -10.01 -4.78
N LYS A 319 59.61 -11.19 -4.48
CA LYS A 319 59.83 -12.41 -5.29
C LYS A 319 59.27 -12.26 -6.70
N GLN A 320 58.09 -11.64 -6.85
CA GLN A 320 57.52 -11.39 -8.17
C GLN A 320 58.45 -10.54 -9.05
N PHE A 321 58.98 -9.43 -8.50
CA PHE A 321 59.87 -8.54 -9.25
C PHE A 321 61.26 -9.15 -9.45
N LEU A 322 61.74 -9.95 -8.52
CA LEU A 322 62.99 -10.68 -8.67
C LEU A 322 62.90 -11.70 -9.81
N SER A 323 61.80 -12.47 -9.87
CA SER A 323 61.53 -13.41 -10.97
C SER A 323 61.42 -12.69 -12.31
N MET A 324 60.71 -11.56 -12.36
CA MET A 324 60.56 -10.73 -13.56
C MET A 324 61.90 -10.12 -14.03
N ALA A 325 62.73 -9.63 -13.11
CA ALA A 325 64.05 -9.10 -13.44
C ALA A 325 64.96 -10.20 -14.02
N TYR A 326 64.96 -11.39 -13.42
CA TYR A 326 65.69 -12.54 -13.96
C TYR A 326 65.20 -12.95 -15.35
N LEU A 327 63.89 -12.95 -15.58
CA LEU A 327 63.32 -13.25 -16.89
C LEU A 327 63.85 -12.28 -17.97
N HIS A 328 63.77 -10.97 -17.71
CA HIS A 328 64.24 -9.98 -18.68
C HIS A 328 65.78 -9.94 -18.83
N LEU A 329 66.53 -10.29 -17.78
CA LEU A 329 67.98 -10.50 -17.89
C LEU A 329 68.30 -11.72 -18.75
N SER A 330 67.47 -12.77 -18.67
CA SER A 330 67.57 -13.93 -19.55
C SER A 330 67.35 -13.53 -21.01
N ASP A 331 66.25 -12.82 -21.29
CA ASP A 331 65.91 -12.33 -22.63
C ASP A 331 67.02 -11.44 -23.21
N LEU A 332 67.56 -10.52 -22.41
CA LEU A 332 68.65 -9.65 -22.81
C LEU A 332 69.92 -10.46 -23.15
N ASN A 333 70.30 -11.40 -22.28
CA ASN A 333 71.48 -12.24 -22.50
C ASN A 333 71.31 -13.13 -23.75
N ALA A 334 70.10 -13.63 -24.01
CA ALA A 334 69.80 -14.37 -25.24
C ALA A 334 69.94 -13.47 -26.47
N ALA A 335 69.45 -12.23 -26.42
CA ALA A 335 69.55 -11.26 -27.53
C ALA A 335 71.00 -10.92 -27.90
N ILE A 336 71.93 -10.92 -26.94
CA ILE A 336 73.37 -10.73 -27.18
C ILE A 336 74.13 -12.05 -27.38
N ASN A 337 73.44 -13.16 -27.65
CA ASN A 337 73.98 -14.51 -27.87
C ASN A 337 74.75 -15.11 -26.67
N ASN A 338 74.53 -14.60 -25.45
CA ASN A 338 75.09 -15.16 -24.22
C ASN A 338 74.16 -16.23 -23.61
N TYR A 339 73.99 -17.33 -24.34
CA TYR A 339 73.04 -18.39 -24.00
C TYR A 339 73.30 -19.06 -22.64
N LYS A 340 74.56 -19.10 -22.18
CA LYS A 340 74.91 -19.66 -20.87
C LYS A 340 74.32 -18.83 -19.72
N LYS A 341 74.54 -17.51 -19.74
CA LYS A 341 73.94 -16.61 -18.74
C LYS A 341 72.43 -16.53 -18.88
N ALA A 342 71.92 -16.55 -20.11
CA ALA A 342 70.48 -16.57 -20.35
C ALA A 342 69.81 -17.77 -19.65
N LEU A 343 70.36 -18.98 -19.82
CA LEU A 343 69.85 -20.19 -19.17
C LEU A 343 69.97 -20.13 -17.63
N GLU A 344 71.04 -19.54 -17.10
CA GLU A 344 71.21 -19.35 -15.66
C GLU A 344 70.11 -18.46 -15.07
N PHE A 345 69.89 -17.29 -15.68
CA PHE A 345 68.82 -16.38 -15.25
C PHE A 345 67.43 -16.99 -15.43
N GLN A 346 67.20 -17.76 -16.50
CA GLN A 346 65.94 -18.47 -16.70
C GLN A 346 65.66 -19.44 -15.54
N ARG A 347 66.66 -20.23 -15.12
CA ARG A 347 66.54 -21.16 -13.99
C ARG A 347 66.30 -20.43 -12.68
N LEU A 348 66.96 -19.30 -12.46
CA LEU A 348 66.74 -18.46 -11.28
C LEU A 348 65.32 -17.88 -11.25
N SER A 349 64.81 -17.39 -12.40
CA SER A 349 63.45 -16.89 -12.53
C SER A 349 62.41 -17.96 -12.17
N GLN A 350 62.57 -19.18 -12.73
CA GLN A 350 61.70 -20.31 -12.45
C GLN A 350 61.75 -20.72 -10.96
N LYS A 351 62.94 -20.82 -10.38
CA LYS A 351 63.11 -21.19 -8.97
C LYS A 351 62.40 -20.20 -8.04
N VAL A 352 62.56 -18.89 -8.27
CA VAL A 352 61.87 -17.86 -7.48
C VAL A 352 60.36 -17.91 -7.70
N GLN A 353 59.93 -18.20 -8.92
CA GLN A 353 58.51 -18.33 -9.25
C GLN A 353 57.83 -19.46 -8.47
N GLU A 354 58.47 -20.63 -8.35
CA GLU A 354 57.95 -21.79 -7.62
C GLU A 354 57.72 -21.50 -6.12
N GLU A 355 58.41 -20.52 -5.54
CA GLU A 355 58.23 -20.14 -4.13
C GLU A 355 56.86 -19.51 -3.84
N TYR A 356 56.29 -18.76 -4.79
CA TYR A 356 54.99 -18.09 -4.61
C TYR A 356 53.88 -18.67 -5.49
N LEU A 357 54.22 -19.17 -6.67
CA LEU A 357 53.33 -19.82 -7.63
C LEU A 357 53.53 -21.34 -7.61
N ASN A 358 52.99 -21.99 -6.57
CA ASN A 358 52.99 -23.44 -6.45
C ASN A 358 51.57 -24.01 -6.34
N GLU A 359 51.44 -25.28 -6.71
CA GLU A 359 50.16 -26.02 -6.67
C GLU A 359 49.50 -25.97 -5.29
N ALA A 360 50.31 -26.00 -4.22
CA ALA A 360 49.80 -25.96 -2.86
C ALA A 360 49.14 -24.61 -2.54
N ASN A 361 49.66 -23.48 -3.03
CA ASN A 361 49.03 -22.17 -2.92
C ASN A 361 47.76 -22.09 -3.76
N HIS A 362 47.79 -22.57 -5.01
CA HIS A 362 46.59 -22.63 -5.88
C HIS A 362 45.45 -23.41 -5.24
N LYS A 363 45.74 -24.62 -4.75
CA LYS A 363 44.77 -25.49 -4.09
C LYS A 363 44.23 -24.84 -2.83
N TYR A 364 45.11 -24.30 -1.99
CA TYR A 364 44.71 -23.62 -0.76
C TYR A 364 43.77 -22.43 -1.01
N VAL A 365 44.13 -21.56 -1.96
CA VAL A 365 43.31 -20.40 -2.31
C VAL A 365 41.95 -20.83 -2.86
N SER A 366 41.95 -21.81 -3.78
CA SER A 366 40.72 -22.33 -4.37
C SER A 366 39.80 -22.96 -3.31
N ASP A 367 40.35 -23.79 -2.43
CA ASP A 367 39.60 -24.47 -1.38
C ASP A 367 39.00 -23.48 -0.36
N LEU A 368 39.81 -22.51 0.11
CA LEU A 368 39.37 -21.54 1.10
C LEU A 368 38.26 -20.63 0.56
N ILE A 369 38.37 -20.21 -0.70
CA ILE A 369 37.40 -19.33 -1.34
C ILE A 369 36.13 -20.09 -1.75
N MET A 370 36.26 -21.31 -2.28
CA MET A 370 35.09 -22.17 -2.52
C MET A 370 34.32 -22.43 -1.23
N LYS A 371 35.02 -22.68 -0.11
CA LYS A 371 34.37 -22.82 1.19
C LYS A 371 33.65 -21.54 1.61
N TYR A 372 34.29 -20.38 1.45
CA TYR A 372 33.70 -19.08 1.76
C TYR A 372 32.42 -18.80 0.95
N ASP A 373 32.50 -18.95 -0.38
CA ASP A 373 31.38 -18.70 -1.27
C ASP A 373 30.23 -19.70 -1.04
N SER A 374 30.55 -20.95 -0.71
CA SER A 374 29.57 -21.97 -0.31
C SER A 374 28.85 -21.59 0.99
N GLU A 375 29.58 -21.12 2.00
CA GLU A 375 29.00 -20.61 3.26
C GLU A 375 28.06 -19.42 2.99
N GLN A 376 28.47 -18.47 2.15
CA GLN A 376 27.64 -17.31 1.80
C GLN A 376 26.36 -17.69 1.05
N LYS A 377 26.46 -18.57 0.05
CA LYS A 377 25.30 -19.09 -0.68
C LYS A 377 24.34 -19.82 0.25
N LYS A 378 24.85 -20.67 1.16
CA LYS A 378 24.05 -21.38 2.16
C LYS A 378 23.31 -20.42 3.08
N ASN A 379 23.97 -19.36 3.56
CA ASN A 379 23.33 -18.35 4.40
C ASN A 379 22.22 -17.60 3.65
N THR A 380 22.43 -17.29 2.37
CA THR A 380 21.41 -16.64 1.52
C THR A 380 20.21 -17.57 1.28
N ILE A 381 20.45 -18.86 1.02
CA ILE A 381 19.39 -19.86 0.86
C ILE A 381 18.57 -19.97 2.16
N ASN A 382 19.21 -20.11 3.31
CA ASN A 382 18.52 -20.17 4.60
C ASN A 382 17.67 -18.91 4.87
N LEU A 383 18.16 -17.72 4.49
CA LEU A 383 17.41 -16.47 4.63
C LEU A 383 16.18 -16.45 3.71
N LEU A 384 16.34 -16.87 2.46
CA LEU A 384 15.23 -16.97 1.49
C LEU A 384 14.19 -18.00 1.93
N GLU A 385 14.62 -19.13 2.50
CA GLU A 385 13.72 -20.13 3.09
C GLU A 385 12.92 -19.53 4.26
N GLN A 386 13.57 -18.78 5.16
CA GLN A 386 12.87 -18.08 6.24
C GLN A 386 11.87 -17.04 5.72
N GLN A 387 12.24 -16.27 4.69
CA GLN A 387 11.34 -15.31 4.04
C GLN A 387 10.15 -16.01 3.38
N ASN A 388 10.36 -17.14 2.72
CA ASN A 388 9.30 -17.94 2.12
C ASN A 388 8.33 -18.50 3.15
N ILE A 389 8.84 -19.01 4.29
CA ILE A 389 8.01 -19.48 5.40
C ILE A 389 7.16 -18.33 5.97
N PHE A 390 7.76 -17.15 6.15
CA PHE A 390 7.06 -15.98 6.64
C PHE A 390 5.96 -15.53 5.67
N ALA A 391 6.28 -15.41 4.38
CA ALA A 391 5.32 -15.05 3.34
C ALA A 391 4.16 -16.07 3.23
N ALA A 392 4.46 -17.36 3.34
CA ALA A 392 3.44 -18.41 3.35
C ALA A 392 2.48 -18.27 4.55
N LYS A 393 3.01 -17.89 5.72
CA LYS A 393 2.21 -17.65 6.93
C LYS A 393 1.33 -16.40 6.81
N GLU A 394 1.85 -15.31 6.25
CA GLU A 394 1.06 -14.09 5.98
C GLU A 394 -0.07 -14.37 4.99
N LEU A 395 0.20 -15.18 3.96
CA LEU A 395 -0.80 -15.59 2.98
C LEU A 395 -1.91 -16.45 3.62
N ASP A 396 -1.55 -17.41 4.48
CA ASP A 396 -2.53 -18.22 5.23
C ASP A 396 -3.40 -17.34 6.16
N GLN A 397 -2.78 -16.40 6.87
CA GLN A 397 -3.51 -15.47 7.74
C GLN A 397 -4.44 -14.54 6.94
N SER A 398 -3.99 -14.06 5.78
CA SER A 398 -4.81 -13.26 4.86
C SER A 398 -5.99 -14.07 4.32
N ARG A 399 -5.78 -15.34 3.93
CA ARG A 399 -6.83 -16.26 3.49
C ARG A 399 -7.88 -16.49 4.57
N LYS A 400 -7.47 -16.73 5.82
CA LYS A 400 -8.38 -16.91 6.96
C LYS A 400 -9.20 -15.65 7.23
N SER A 401 -8.56 -14.49 7.20
CA SER A 401 -9.24 -13.20 7.38
C SER A 401 -10.28 -12.94 6.28
N PHE A 402 -9.93 -13.26 5.02
CA PHE A 402 -10.86 -13.15 3.88
C PHE A 402 -12.09 -14.06 4.03
N ILE A 403 -11.89 -15.32 4.45
CA ILE A 403 -13.00 -16.26 4.71
C ILE A 403 -13.91 -15.74 5.83
N LEU A 404 -13.34 -15.19 6.90
CA LEU A 404 -14.12 -14.61 8.01
C LEU A 404 -14.98 -13.42 7.54
N VAL A 405 -14.41 -12.51 6.75
CA VAL A 405 -15.14 -11.37 6.18
C VAL A 405 -16.31 -11.84 5.31
N LEU A 406 -16.08 -12.85 4.46
CA LEU A 406 -17.15 -13.44 3.64
C LEU A 406 -18.27 -14.07 4.49
N ALA A 407 -17.91 -14.78 5.57
CA ALA A 407 -18.90 -15.37 6.47
C ALA A 407 -19.77 -14.32 7.16
N VAL A 408 -19.15 -13.22 7.65
CA VAL A 408 -19.87 -12.10 8.27
C VAL A 408 -20.79 -11.41 7.26
N PHE A 409 -20.30 -11.18 6.02
CA PHE A 409 -21.11 -10.60 4.95
C PHE A 409 -22.33 -11.46 4.61
N PHE A 410 -22.17 -12.78 4.54
CA PHE A 410 -23.28 -13.69 4.29
C PHE A 410 -24.31 -13.67 5.43
N LEU A 411 -23.85 -13.62 6.68
CA LEU A 411 -24.74 -13.53 7.85
C LEU A 411 -25.52 -12.21 7.86
N PHE A 412 -24.89 -11.10 7.44
CA PHE A 412 -25.57 -9.82 7.26
C PHE A 412 -26.67 -9.88 6.20
N LEU A 413 -26.44 -10.54 5.06
CA LEU A 413 -27.46 -10.73 4.02
C LEU A 413 -28.66 -11.55 4.53
N ILE A 414 -28.41 -12.60 5.31
CA ILE A 414 -29.47 -13.41 5.94
C ILE A 414 -30.32 -12.54 6.86
N LEU A 415 -29.70 -11.72 7.71
CA LEU A 415 -30.41 -10.82 8.61
C LEU A 415 -31.30 -9.83 7.84
N LEU A 416 -30.77 -9.26 6.76
CA LEU A 416 -31.49 -8.30 5.91
C LEU A 416 -32.71 -8.94 5.25
N PHE A 417 -32.57 -10.18 4.78
CA PHE A 417 -33.69 -10.98 4.26
C PHE A 417 -34.77 -11.25 5.30
N ILE A 418 -34.38 -11.61 6.54
CA ILE A 418 -35.32 -11.84 7.64
C ILE A 418 -36.12 -10.56 7.96
N LEU A 419 -35.45 -9.41 8.04
CA LEU A 419 -36.10 -8.12 8.30
C LEU A 419 -37.09 -7.74 7.19
N TYR A 420 -36.68 -7.91 5.93
CA TYR A 420 -37.55 -7.69 4.77
C TYR A 420 -38.81 -8.57 4.83
N ARG A 421 -38.64 -9.87 5.09
CA ARG A 421 -39.76 -10.82 5.22
C ARG A 421 -40.70 -10.44 6.36
N HIS A 422 -40.16 -10.04 7.51
CA HIS A 422 -40.96 -9.62 8.66
C HIS A 422 -41.83 -8.39 8.35
N TYR A 423 -41.24 -7.39 7.70
CA TYR A 423 -41.96 -6.20 7.26
C TYR A 423 -43.14 -6.53 6.33
N HIS A 424 -42.89 -7.39 5.34
CA HIS A 424 -43.91 -7.79 4.36
C HIS A 424 -45.10 -8.51 5.01
N LEU A 425 -44.84 -9.47 5.90
CA LEU A 425 -45.90 -10.21 6.61
C LEU A 425 -46.76 -9.31 7.51
N LYS A 426 -46.13 -8.32 8.17
CA LYS A 426 -46.86 -7.35 9.03
C LYS A 426 -47.82 -6.48 8.21
N SER A 427 -47.43 -6.11 7.00
CA SER A 427 -48.28 -5.33 6.10
C SER A 427 -49.55 -6.10 5.72
N GLN A 428 -49.40 -7.35 5.27
CA GLN A 428 -50.54 -8.21 4.89
C GLN A 428 -51.56 -8.37 6.04
N LYS A 429 -51.07 -8.57 7.27
CA LYS A 429 -51.93 -8.71 8.46
C LYS A 429 -52.81 -7.48 8.72
N ARG A 430 -52.32 -6.27 8.42
CA ARG A 430 -53.07 -5.02 8.62
C ARG A 430 -54.23 -4.90 7.65
N THR A 431 -54.01 -5.21 6.38
CA THR A 431 -55.04 -5.14 5.33
C THR A 431 -56.22 -6.05 5.66
N LEU A 432 -55.94 -7.31 5.99
CA LEU A 432 -56.98 -8.28 6.34
C LEU A 432 -57.83 -7.86 7.55
N SER A 433 -57.21 -7.23 8.56
CA SER A 433 -57.92 -6.75 9.75
C SER A 433 -58.86 -5.57 9.44
N ALA A 434 -58.53 -4.73 8.45
CA ALA A 434 -59.37 -3.60 8.07
C ALA A 434 -60.65 -4.06 7.36
N GLU A 435 -60.54 -5.04 6.45
CA GLU A 435 -61.69 -5.62 5.72
C GLU A 435 -62.73 -6.22 6.68
N GLN A 436 -62.27 -6.96 7.70
CA GLN A 436 -63.16 -7.57 8.69
C GLN A 436 -63.99 -6.54 9.48
N LYS A 437 -63.44 -5.36 9.76
CA LYS A 437 -64.14 -4.29 10.49
C LYS A 437 -65.26 -3.66 9.65
N LEU A 438 -65.04 -3.51 8.35
CA LEU A 438 -66.03 -2.93 7.43
C LEU A 438 -67.33 -3.75 7.43
N MET A 439 -67.22 -5.07 7.27
CA MET A 439 -68.37 -5.98 7.20
C MET A 439 -69.27 -5.90 8.45
N ARG A 440 -68.69 -5.73 9.64
CA ARG A 440 -69.47 -5.67 10.90
C ARG A 440 -70.32 -4.39 11.04
N SER A 441 -69.93 -3.30 10.38
CA SER A 441 -70.63 -2.01 10.54
C SER A 441 -71.96 -1.89 9.80
N GLN A 442 -72.23 -2.80 8.85
CA GLN A 442 -73.43 -2.74 8.00
C GLN A 442 -74.69 -3.36 8.65
N MET A 443 -74.55 -4.11 9.73
CA MET A 443 -75.69 -4.58 10.54
C MET A 443 -76.04 -3.50 11.57
N ASN A 444 -77.19 -2.81 11.45
CA ASN A 444 -77.67 -1.87 12.48
C ASN A 444 -78.21 -2.66 13.69
N PRO A 445 -77.46 -2.79 14.81
CA PRO A 445 -77.85 -3.70 15.89
C PRO A 445 -79.13 -3.24 16.60
N HIS A 446 -79.42 -1.94 16.57
CA HIS A 446 -80.62 -1.36 17.17
C HIS A 446 -81.88 -1.73 16.39
N PHE A 447 -81.81 -1.71 15.05
CA PHE A 447 -82.92 -2.15 14.20
C PHE A 447 -83.27 -3.63 14.45
N ILE A 448 -82.26 -4.50 14.46
CA ILE A 448 -82.43 -5.94 14.72
C ILE A 448 -83.08 -6.16 16.09
N PHE A 449 -82.60 -5.45 17.12
CA PHE A 449 -83.16 -5.57 18.47
C PHE A 449 -84.62 -5.11 18.55
N ASN A 450 -84.97 -4.02 17.87
CA ASN A 450 -86.34 -3.50 17.84
C ASN A 450 -87.32 -4.43 17.13
N ALA A 451 -86.92 -5.00 15.99
CA ALA A 451 -87.75 -5.96 15.28
C ALA A 451 -88.02 -7.22 16.12
N LEU A 452 -87.01 -7.70 16.87
CA LEU A 452 -87.17 -8.80 17.81
C LEU A 452 -88.11 -8.47 18.98
N LEU A 453 -88.07 -7.23 19.47
CA LEU A 453 -89.01 -6.77 20.51
C LEU A 453 -90.46 -6.74 20.01
N SER A 454 -90.68 -6.30 18.77
CA SER A 454 -92.00 -6.29 18.15
C SER A 454 -92.58 -7.70 17.98
N ILE A 455 -91.77 -8.68 17.57
CA ILE A 455 -92.17 -10.10 17.54
C ILE A 455 -92.66 -10.55 18.92
N ARG A 456 -91.94 -10.17 19.98
CA ARG A 456 -92.32 -10.52 21.36
C ARG A 456 -93.70 -9.96 21.75
N ILE A 457 -94.02 -8.73 21.34
CA ILE A 457 -95.31 -8.08 21.65
C ILE A 457 -96.47 -8.82 20.96
N TYR A 458 -96.32 -9.20 19.68
CA TYR A 458 -97.36 -9.97 18.98
C TYR A 458 -97.60 -11.35 19.58
N LEU A 459 -96.54 -12.02 20.03
CA LEU A 459 -96.63 -13.30 20.75
C LEU A 459 -97.34 -13.17 22.10
N GLN A 460 -97.19 -12.03 22.80
CA GLN A 460 -97.88 -11.76 24.07
C GLN A 460 -99.38 -11.48 23.89
N ASN A 461 -99.79 -10.91 22.76
CA ASN A 461 -101.19 -10.59 22.45
C ASN A 461 -101.99 -11.77 21.85
N HIS A 462 -101.48 -13.01 21.95
CA HIS A 462 -102.08 -14.26 21.46
C HIS A 462 -102.39 -14.33 19.95
N ASN A 463 -101.80 -13.45 19.12
CA ASN A 463 -102.01 -13.45 17.69
C ASN A 463 -100.80 -14.08 16.95
N VAL A 464 -100.78 -15.41 16.91
CA VAL A 464 -99.65 -16.20 16.40
C VAL A 464 -99.46 -16.01 14.89
N THR A 465 -100.53 -15.75 14.16
CA THR A 465 -100.50 -15.61 12.69
C THR A 465 -99.76 -14.35 12.27
N GLU A 466 -100.08 -13.17 12.81
CA GLU A 466 -99.35 -11.93 12.51
C GLU A 466 -97.90 -11.98 13.01
N ALA A 467 -97.63 -12.65 14.13
CA ALA A 467 -96.26 -12.85 14.61
C ALA A 467 -95.39 -13.65 13.61
N MET A 468 -95.96 -14.71 13.03
CA MET A 468 -95.29 -15.53 12.02
C MET A 468 -95.11 -14.80 10.69
N GLU A 469 -96.09 -14.00 10.28
CA GLU A 469 -95.98 -13.16 9.09
C GLU A 469 -94.89 -12.11 9.24
N TYR A 470 -94.83 -11.43 10.41
CA TYR A 470 -93.77 -10.47 10.73
C TYR A 470 -92.38 -11.13 10.72
N LEU A 471 -92.23 -12.30 11.35
CA LEU A 471 -90.95 -13.03 11.39
C LEU A 471 -90.47 -13.41 9.98
N ASN A 472 -91.38 -13.81 9.10
CA ASN A 472 -91.07 -14.12 7.71
C ASN A 472 -90.64 -12.88 6.94
N GLN A 473 -91.35 -11.76 7.10
CA GLN A 473 -90.97 -10.48 6.48
C GLN A 473 -89.61 -10.00 7.00
N PHE A 474 -89.35 -10.10 8.30
CA PHE A 474 -88.07 -9.75 8.92
C PHE A 474 -86.91 -10.62 8.42
N SER A 475 -87.12 -11.94 8.33
CA SER A 475 -86.11 -12.87 7.81
C SER A 475 -85.78 -12.59 6.33
N LYS A 476 -86.79 -12.25 5.53
CA LYS A 476 -86.59 -11.81 4.13
C LYS A 476 -85.79 -10.52 4.06
N LEU A 477 -86.10 -9.54 4.90
CA LEU A 477 -85.38 -8.27 4.96
C LEU A 477 -83.90 -8.47 5.33
N ILE A 478 -83.60 -9.23 6.40
CA ILE A 478 -82.21 -9.50 6.82
C ILE A 478 -81.43 -10.22 5.72
N ARG A 479 -82.05 -11.19 5.05
CA ARG A 479 -81.40 -11.87 3.92
C ARG A 479 -81.12 -10.90 2.77
N SER A 480 -82.08 -10.05 2.43
CA SER A 480 -81.94 -9.04 1.37
C SER A 480 -80.79 -8.06 1.68
N ILE A 481 -80.75 -7.52 2.90
CA ILE A 481 -79.68 -6.61 3.35
C ILE A 481 -78.31 -7.29 3.27
N LEU A 482 -78.19 -8.57 3.67
CA LEU A 482 -76.93 -9.29 3.63
C LEU A 482 -76.47 -9.61 2.20
N SER A 483 -77.38 -10.04 1.32
CA SER A 483 -77.03 -10.27 -0.10
C SER A 483 -76.65 -8.97 -0.80
N SER A 484 -77.42 -7.89 -0.59
CA SER A 484 -77.17 -6.58 -1.21
C SER A 484 -75.92 -5.90 -0.68
N SER A 485 -75.43 -6.27 0.52
CA SER A 485 -74.19 -5.73 1.10
C SER A 485 -72.91 -6.27 0.46
N LEU A 486 -72.98 -7.45 -0.17
CA LEU A 486 -71.86 -8.08 -0.87
C LEU A 486 -71.68 -7.52 -2.29
N GLU A 487 -72.78 -7.03 -2.88
CA GLU A 487 -72.81 -6.45 -4.21
C GLU A 487 -72.55 -4.93 -4.15
N LYS A 488 -71.76 -4.41 -5.11
CA LYS A 488 -71.49 -2.96 -5.18
C LYS A 488 -72.69 -2.16 -5.69
N GLU A 489 -73.51 -2.76 -6.55
CA GLU A 489 -74.66 -2.14 -7.21
C GLU A 489 -75.80 -3.17 -7.33
N ILE A 490 -77.02 -2.78 -6.95
CA ILE A 490 -78.24 -3.60 -7.07
C ILE A 490 -79.24 -2.92 -8.00
N SER A 491 -80.25 -3.64 -8.47
CA SER A 491 -81.31 -3.01 -9.25
C SER A 491 -82.20 -2.11 -8.38
N LEU A 492 -82.78 -1.07 -8.98
CA LEU A 492 -83.74 -0.22 -8.29
C LEU A 492 -84.97 -1.03 -7.83
N ASP A 493 -85.36 -2.06 -8.58
CA ASP A 493 -86.38 -3.04 -8.20
C ASP A 493 -86.06 -3.73 -6.86
N GLU A 494 -84.84 -4.27 -6.71
CA GLU A 494 -84.39 -4.95 -5.48
C GLU A 494 -84.30 -3.99 -4.28
N GLU A 495 -83.86 -2.76 -4.49
CA GLU A 495 -83.84 -1.73 -3.44
C GLU A 495 -85.26 -1.37 -3.00
N LEU A 496 -86.21 -1.19 -3.93
CA LEU A 496 -87.60 -0.86 -3.61
C LEU A 496 -88.33 -2.00 -2.90
N GLU A 497 -88.06 -3.25 -3.27
CA GLU A 497 -88.60 -4.40 -2.55
C GLU A 497 -88.03 -4.50 -1.14
N THR A 498 -86.73 -4.23 -0.97
CA THR A 498 -86.10 -4.13 0.36
C THR A 498 -86.71 -2.99 1.17
N MET A 499 -86.97 -1.84 0.53
CA MET A 499 -87.61 -0.69 1.12
C MET A 499 -89.06 -0.97 1.54
N ARG A 500 -89.84 -1.65 0.69
CA ARG A 500 -91.21 -2.06 1.00
C ARG A 500 -91.25 -2.97 2.23
N LEU A 501 -90.36 -3.97 2.28
CA LEU A 501 -90.23 -4.85 3.45
C LEU A 501 -89.86 -4.05 4.71
N TYR A 502 -88.95 -3.09 4.59
CA TYR A 502 -88.57 -2.20 5.70
C TYR A 502 -89.76 -1.37 6.20
N ILE A 503 -90.48 -0.68 5.29
CA ILE A 503 -91.64 0.15 5.63
C ILE A 503 -92.74 -0.69 6.27
N ASN A 504 -93.04 -1.88 5.73
CA ASN A 504 -94.07 -2.76 6.29
C ASN A 504 -93.74 -3.18 7.72
N ILE A 505 -92.49 -3.58 7.98
CA ILE A 505 -92.01 -3.96 9.31
C ILE A 505 -92.09 -2.79 10.29
N GLU A 506 -91.78 -1.57 9.85
CA GLU A 506 -91.91 -0.39 10.68
C GLU A 506 -93.37 0.05 10.87
N ASN A 507 -94.23 -0.01 9.85
CA ASN A 507 -95.64 0.37 9.94
C ASN A 507 -96.41 -0.49 10.94
N ILE A 508 -96.07 -1.79 11.01
CA ILE A 508 -96.58 -2.70 12.03
C ILE A 508 -96.27 -2.17 13.45
N ARG A 509 -95.13 -1.52 13.65
CA ARG A 509 -94.76 -0.88 14.94
C ARG A 509 -95.51 0.43 15.20
N PHE A 510 -96.08 1.03 14.16
CA PHE A 510 -96.97 2.19 14.22
C PHE A 510 -98.46 1.79 14.20
N CYS A 511 -98.79 0.57 14.63
CA CYS A 511 -100.18 0.08 14.67
C CYS A 511 -100.89 0.15 13.30
N ASN A 512 -100.14 0.07 12.21
CA ASN A 512 -100.62 0.21 10.82
C ASN A 512 -101.29 1.57 10.52
N GLU A 513 -100.87 2.64 11.22
CA GLU A 513 -101.39 4.00 11.01
C GLU A 513 -100.77 4.74 9.81
N ILE A 514 -99.69 4.22 9.21
CA ILE A 514 -99.04 4.87 8.07
C ILE A 514 -99.70 4.40 6.77
N ASP A 515 -100.30 5.35 6.05
CA ASP A 515 -100.81 5.14 4.71
C ASP A 515 -99.66 5.27 3.69
N TYR A 516 -99.25 4.14 3.11
CA TYR A 516 -98.09 4.04 2.21
C TYR A 516 -98.53 3.86 0.76
N HIS A 517 -98.17 4.82 -0.09
CA HIS A 517 -98.47 4.81 -1.52
C HIS A 517 -97.17 4.78 -2.33
N LEU A 518 -97.09 3.85 -3.29
CA LEU A 518 -95.97 3.74 -4.23
C LEU A 518 -96.47 4.01 -5.65
N ASN A 519 -96.07 5.14 -6.21
CA ASN A 519 -96.42 5.54 -7.57
C ASN A 519 -95.20 5.36 -8.48
N ILE A 520 -95.33 4.50 -9.50
CA ILE A 520 -94.27 4.23 -10.46
C ILE A 520 -94.77 4.60 -11.84
N ASP A 521 -94.01 5.45 -12.54
CA ASP A 521 -94.24 5.77 -13.95
C ASP A 521 -94.14 4.49 -14.82
N PRO A 522 -95.20 4.12 -15.58
CA PRO A 522 -95.24 2.89 -16.38
C PRO A 522 -94.11 2.76 -17.42
N GLU A 523 -93.48 3.87 -17.81
CA GLU A 523 -92.38 3.87 -18.80
C GLU A 523 -91.01 3.47 -18.22
N ILE A 524 -90.89 3.25 -16.90
CA ILE A 524 -89.62 2.98 -16.22
C ILE A 524 -89.39 1.47 -16.01
N ASN A 525 -88.29 0.95 -16.56
CA ASN A 525 -87.83 -0.41 -16.27
C ASN A 525 -86.92 -0.45 -15.02
N LEU A 526 -87.51 -0.74 -13.86
CA LEU A 526 -86.82 -0.78 -12.56
C LEU A 526 -85.66 -1.80 -12.49
N LYS A 527 -85.72 -2.89 -13.26
CA LYS A 527 -84.69 -3.94 -13.25
C LYS A 527 -83.43 -3.54 -14.01
N ALA A 528 -83.56 -2.63 -14.97
CA ALA A 528 -82.45 -2.14 -15.79
C ALA A 528 -81.62 -1.06 -15.06
N ILE A 529 -82.23 -0.35 -14.11
CA ILE A 529 -81.57 0.74 -13.39
C ILE A 529 -80.74 0.16 -12.25
N LYS A 530 -79.42 0.39 -12.28
CA LYS A 530 -78.49 0.01 -11.22
C LYS A 530 -78.22 1.18 -10.28
N ILE A 531 -78.29 0.92 -8.98
CA ILE A 531 -78.02 1.90 -7.93
C ILE A 531 -77.15 1.26 -6.84
N PRO A 532 -76.36 2.06 -6.08
CA PRO A 532 -75.63 1.54 -4.92
C PRO A 532 -76.61 0.95 -3.91
N SER A 533 -76.21 -0.15 -3.26
CA SER A 533 -77.08 -0.82 -2.30
C SER A 533 -77.39 0.04 -1.06
N LEU A 534 -78.64 -0.04 -0.59
CA LEU A 534 -79.15 0.55 0.65
C LEU A 534 -79.00 2.09 0.68
N ILE A 535 -79.36 2.74 -0.42
CA ILE A 535 -79.23 4.18 -0.63
C ILE A 535 -80.49 4.95 -0.27
N LEU A 536 -81.67 4.33 -0.46
CA LEU A 536 -82.97 4.94 -0.18
C LEU A 536 -83.37 4.77 1.29
N GLN A 537 -82.88 3.69 1.92
CA GLN A 537 -83.20 3.35 3.30
C GLN A 537 -83.04 4.52 4.28
N PRO A 538 -81.93 5.29 4.30
CA PRO A 538 -81.77 6.38 5.27
C PRO A 538 -82.76 7.52 5.08
N PHE A 539 -83.27 7.76 3.86
CA PHE A 539 -84.25 8.81 3.60
C PHE A 539 -85.64 8.41 4.09
N VAL A 540 -86.03 7.16 3.87
CA VAL A 540 -87.29 6.61 4.40
C VAL A 540 -87.24 6.43 5.92
N GLU A 541 -86.11 5.99 6.48
CA GLU A 541 -85.89 5.97 7.93
C GLU A 541 -86.16 7.34 8.53
N ASN A 542 -85.60 8.40 7.93
CA ASN A 542 -85.84 9.76 8.38
C ASN A 542 -87.31 10.18 8.23
N ALA A 543 -87.96 9.84 7.12
CA ALA A 543 -89.38 10.17 6.89
C ALA A 543 -90.30 9.52 7.95
N ILE A 544 -90.07 8.26 8.29
CA ILE A 544 -90.87 7.53 9.30
C ILE A 544 -90.57 8.03 10.71
N TRP A 545 -89.30 8.04 11.12
CA TRP A 545 -88.92 8.32 12.50
C TRP A 545 -88.93 9.80 12.86
N HIS A 546 -88.45 10.67 11.97
CA HIS A 546 -88.37 12.11 12.24
C HIS A 546 -89.58 12.87 11.70
N GLY A 547 -90.21 12.39 10.62
CA GLY A 547 -91.42 13.00 10.07
C GLY A 547 -92.69 12.55 10.78
N LEU A 548 -92.99 11.25 10.73
CA LEU A 548 -94.31 10.70 11.10
C LEU A 548 -94.46 10.30 12.56
N GLN A 549 -93.38 9.97 13.28
CA GLN A 549 -93.46 9.51 14.68
C GLN A 549 -94.11 10.52 15.62
N SER A 550 -93.82 11.81 15.42
CA SER A 550 -94.28 12.90 16.27
C SER A 550 -95.57 13.58 15.78
N LYS A 551 -96.18 13.08 14.70
CA LYS A 551 -97.43 13.62 14.15
C LYS A 551 -98.64 12.95 14.80
N GLU A 552 -99.56 13.75 15.33
CA GLU A 552 -100.88 13.29 15.77
C GLU A 552 -101.87 13.31 14.59
N GLY A 553 -102.67 12.25 14.43
CA GLY A 553 -103.65 12.09 13.34
C GLY A 553 -103.12 11.32 12.13
N TYR A 554 -103.69 11.58 10.94
CA TYR A 554 -103.41 10.84 9.70
C TYR A 554 -101.95 10.95 9.25
N LYS A 555 -101.28 9.79 9.11
CA LYS A 555 -99.87 9.67 8.70
C LYS A 555 -99.80 9.13 7.27
N LYS A 556 -99.09 9.85 6.40
CA LYS A 556 -98.97 9.53 4.97
C LYS A 556 -97.51 9.51 4.55
N LEU A 557 -97.12 8.49 3.80
CA LEU A 557 -95.82 8.36 3.15
C LEU A 557 -96.02 8.03 1.66
N ASP A 558 -95.72 8.99 0.80
CA ASP A 558 -95.75 8.81 -0.65
C ASP A 558 -94.33 8.60 -1.18
N ILE A 559 -94.11 7.53 -1.93
CA ILE A 559 -92.90 7.33 -2.72
C ILE A 559 -93.29 7.35 -4.19
N SER A 560 -92.72 8.28 -4.94
CA SER A 560 -92.98 8.45 -6.37
C SER A 560 -91.70 8.32 -7.18
N ILE A 561 -91.76 7.54 -8.24
CA ILE A 561 -90.64 7.32 -9.17
C ILE A 561 -91.09 7.78 -10.55
N SER A 562 -90.45 8.83 -11.04
CA SER A 562 -90.81 9.46 -12.31
C SER A 562 -89.56 9.66 -13.17
N LYS A 563 -89.77 9.61 -14.49
CA LYS A 563 -88.69 9.88 -15.44
C LYS A 563 -88.60 11.38 -15.65
N LYS A 564 -87.53 12.01 -15.16
CA LYS A 564 -87.36 13.47 -15.27
C LYS A 564 -87.02 13.84 -16.70
N ASN A 565 -85.94 13.26 -17.24
CA ASN A 565 -85.45 13.39 -18.62
C ASN A 565 -84.82 12.05 -19.06
N SER A 566 -84.34 11.94 -20.31
CA SER A 566 -83.63 10.73 -20.80
C SER A 566 -82.42 10.29 -19.96
N ASN A 567 -81.86 11.19 -19.14
CA ASN A 567 -80.61 10.97 -18.41
C ASN A 567 -80.81 10.84 -16.89
N PHE A 568 -82.03 10.99 -16.38
CA PHE A 568 -82.28 11.01 -14.93
C PHE A 568 -83.60 10.34 -14.56
N VAL A 569 -83.55 9.55 -13.48
CA VAL A 569 -84.75 9.11 -12.75
C VAL A 569 -84.86 9.92 -11.48
N ASN A 570 -86.04 10.49 -11.25
CA ASN A 570 -86.35 11.21 -10.03
C ASN A 570 -87.07 10.27 -9.07
N ILE A 571 -86.53 10.14 -7.87
CA ILE A 571 -87.14 9.43 -6.75
C ILE A 571 -87.55 10.48 -5.73
N THR A 572 -88.84 10.59 -5.48
CA THR A 572 -89.42 11.51 -4.51
C THR A 572 -89.98 10.72 -3.34
N ILE A 573 -89.56 11.07 -2.12
CA ILE A 573 -90.09 10.52 -0.86
C ILE A 573 -90.72 11.69 -0.10
N ALA A 574 -92.04 11.70 0.03
CA ALA A 574 -92.77 12.76 0.72
C ALA A 574 -93.51 12.20 1.93
N ASP A 575 -93.27 12.78 3.10
CA ASP A 575 -94.04 12.55 4.32
C ASP A 575 -94.94 13.75 4.61
N ASN A 576 -96.08 13.51 5.27
CA ASN A 576 -96.94 14.57 5.77
C ASN A 576 -96.62 14.98 7.23
N GLY A 577 -95.39 14.75 7.69
CA GLY A 577 -94.96 14.94 9.08
C GLY A 577 -94.92 16.40 9.55
N ILE A 578 -94.31 16.62 10.72
CA ILE A 578 -94.23 17.95 11.35
C ILE A 578 -93.20 18.90 10.70
N GLY A 579 -92.46 18.44 9.69
CA GLY A 579 -91.40 19.21 9.00
C GLY A 579 -90.14 19.43 9.84
N ARG A 580 -89.05 19.88 9.18
CA ARG A 580 -87.71 19.99 9.82
C ARG A 580 -87.56 21.12 10.84
N LYS A 581 -88.30 22.23 10.68
CA LYS A 581 -88.26 23.39 11.60
C LYS A 581 -88.87 23.09 12.98
N GLU A 582 -89.90 22.26 13.04
CA GLU A 582 -90.53 21.87 14.31
C GLU A 582 -89.76 20.74 15.00
N THR A 583 -89.16 19.81 14.25
CA THR A 583 -88.22 18.83 14.83
C THR A 583 -87.01 19.49 15.47
N THR A 584 -86.48 20.60 14.91
CA THR A 584 -85.39 21.37 15.54
C THR A 584 -85.79 22.14 16.80
N LYS A 585 -87.08 22.45 17.00
CA LYS A 585 -87.59 23.05 18.25
C LYS A 585 -87.85 21.99 19.34
N ILE A 586 -88.33 20.80 18.95
CA ILE A 586 -88.61 19.68 19.86
C ILE A 586 -87.31 19.00 20.35
N ASP A 587 -86.23 19.07 19.55
CA ASP A 587 -84.94 18.42 19.83
C ASP A 587 -83.99 19.21 20.77
N ILE A 588 -84.32 20.42 21.24
CA ILE A 588 -83.43 21.20 22.12
C ILE A 588 -83.36 20.58 23.53
N GLU A 589 -84.37 19.85 23.99
CA GLU A 589 -84.35 19.22 25.32
C GLU A 589 -83.85 17.77 25.34
N LYS A 590 -83.62 17.12 24.20
CA LYS A 590 -83.08 15.74 24.14
C LYS A 590 -82.21 15.48 22.92
N LEU A 591 -80.93 15.87 22.93
CA LEU A 591 -80.02 15.36 21.89
C LEU A 591 -78.54 15.12 22.27
N ASN A 592 -78.17 13.84 22.19
CA ASN A 592 -76.86 13.37 21.74
C ASN A 592 -76.66 13.73 20.25
N THR A 593 -76.02 14.87 19.99
CA THR A 593 -75.78 15.45 18.64
C THR A 593 -74.60 14.85 17.86
N GLN A 594 -74.15 13.62 18.14
CA GLN A 594 -73.05 12.97 17.39
C GLN A 594 -73.45 11.75 16.54
N LYS A 595 -74.61 11.13 16.75
CA LYS A 595 -75.06 9.97 15.95
C LYS A 595 -75.91 10.34 14.72
N LYS A 596 -76.52 11.54 14.70
CA LYS A 596 -77.55 11.92 13.71
C LYS A 596 -77.03 12.16 12.27
N SER A 597 -75.73 12.34 12.06
CA SER A 597 -75.15 12.73 10.75
C SER A 597 -74.27 11.67 10.08
N ILE A 598 -74.09 10.48 10.68
CA ILE A 598 -73.24 9.41 10.11
C ILE A 598 -73.94 8.66 8.97
N GLY A 599 -75.24 8.38 9.11
CA GLY A 599 -76.03 7.62 8.12
C GLY A 599 -76.12 8.37 6.77
N ILE A 600 -76.57 9.62 6.80
CA ILE A 600 -76.68 10.47 5.59
C ILE A 600 -75.30 10.73 4.96
N ASN A 601 -74.26 10.98 5.76
CA ASN A 601 -72.90 11.24 5.23
C ASN A 601 -72.32 9.99 4.54
N LEU A 602 -72.60 8.79 5.05
CA LEU A 602 -72.23 7.54 4.38
C LEU A 602 -72.99 7.35 3.06
N THR A 603 -74.27 7.67 3.01
CA THR A 603 -75.09 7.65 1.78
C THR A 603 -74.56 8.65 0.74
N LEU A 604 -74.21 9.86 1.16
CA LEU A 604 -73.63 10.87 0.28
C LEU A 604 -72.29 10.39 -0.30
N LYS A 605 -71.40 9.80 0.51
CA LYS A 605 -70.15 9.21 0.00
C LYS A 605 -70.36 8.06 -0.97
N ARG A 606 -71.44 7.27 -0.82
CA ARG A 606 -71.81 6.22 -1.77
C ARG A 606 -72.31 6.82 -3.08
N LEU A 607 -73.18 7.83 -3.03
CA LEU A 607 -73.66 8.58 -4.20
C LEU A 607 -72.50 9.27 -4.96
N GLU A 608 -71.55 9.88 -4.24
CA GLU A 608 -70.34 10.47 -4.83
C GLU A 608 -69.47 9.42 -5.52
N ASN A 609 -69.21 8.28 -4.88
CA ASN A 609 -68.40 7.22 -5.49
C ASN A 609 -69.09 6.57 -6.70
N PHE A 610 -70.42 6.46 -6.67
CA PHE A 610 -71.21 5.96 -7.79
C PHE A 610 -71.18 6.89 -8.99
N SER A 611 -71.36 8.19 -8.76
CA SER A 611 -71.39 9.20 -9.84
C SER A 611 -70.00 9.58 -10.39
N LYS A 612 -68.89 9.23 -9.72
CA LYS A 612 -67.51 9.56 -10.17
C LYS A 612 -67.17 9.12 -11.59
N ASN A 613 -67.76 8.02 -12.04
CA ASN A 613 -67.50 7.44 -13.37
C ASN A 613 -68.67 7.63 -14.35
N MET A 614 -69.67 8.45 -14.00
CA MET A 614 -70.84 8.74 -14.83
C MET A 614 -70.74 10.11 -15.50
N LYS A 615 -71.45 10.29 -16.63
CA LYS A 615 -71.49 11.56 -17.36
C LYS A 615 -72.19 12.69 -16.59
N TYR A 616 -73.12 12.33 -15.71
CA TYR A 616 -73.89 13.26 -14.88
C TYR A 616 -73.77 12.88 -13.40
N THR A 617 -73.81 13.90 -12.54
CA THR A 617 -73.81 13.74 -11.07
C THR A 617 -75.23 13.65 -10.53
N TYR A 618 -75.38 13.08 -9.32
CA TYR A 618 -76.66 13.05 -8.61
C TYR A 618 -77.05 14.44 -8.11
N LYS A 619 -78.35 14.70 -7.95
CA LYS A 619 -78.86 15.88 -7.22
C LYS A 619 -79.79 15.42 -6.11
N LEU A 620 -79.57 15.94 -4.91
CA LEU A 620 -80.41 15.67 -3.74
C LEU A 620 -80.96 16.99 -3.24
N ASN A 621 -82.28 17.16 -3.28
CA ASN A 621 -82.99 18.29 -2.71
C ASN A 621 -83.87 17.80 -1.56
N ILE A 622 -83.84 18.50 -0.42
CA ILE A 622 -84.74 18.23 0.70
C ILE A 622 -85.59 19.49 0.90
N ILE A 623 -86.87 19.39 0.55
CA ILE A 623 -87.85 20.46 0.47
C ILE A 623 -88.81 20.31 1.67
N ASP A 624 -89.09 21.40 2.38
CA ASP A 624 -90.14 21.42 3.40
C ASP A 624 -91.45 21.89 2.75
N LEU A 625 -92.55 21.19 3.00
CA LEU A 625 -93.88 21.51 2.46
C LEU A 625 -94.62 22.43 3.45
N TYR A 626 -95.30 23.47 2.95
CA TYR A 626 -96.05 24.44 3.77
C TYR A 626 -97.45 24.70 3.19
N ASN A 627 -98.43 25.03 4.04
CA ASN A 627 -99.74 25.53 3.60
C ASN A 627 -99.67 27.03 3.22
N ASP A 628 -100.74 27.59 2.66
CA ASP A 628 -100.83 29.02 2.31
C ASP A 628 -100.70 29.97 3.52
N TYR A 629 -100.76 29.43 4.75
CA TYR A 629 -100.59 30.13 6.02
C TYR A 629 -99.20 29.93 6.66
N TYR A 630 -98.24 29.31 5.95
CA TYR A 630 -96.87 28.97 6.40
C TYR A 630 -96.72 27.91 7.50
N ASP A 631 -97.74 27.08 7.77
CA ASP A 631 -97.62 25.91 8.66
C ASP A 631 -96.97 24.73 7.92
N ALA A 632 -96.12 23.97 8.61
CA ALA A 632 -95.43 22.82 8.04
C ALA A 632 -96.42 21.67 7.74
N LEU A 633 -96.47 21.24 6.48
CA LEU A 633 -97.29 20.13 5.98
C LEU A 633 -96.50 18.82 5.82
N GLY A 634 -95.16 18.86 5.91
CA GLY A 634 -94.32 17.67 5.73
C GLY A 634 -92.93 17.94 5.18
N THR A 635 -92.18 16.88 4.88
CA THR A 635 -90.87 16.95 4.22
C THR A 635 -90.89 16.12 2.94
N GLN A 636 -90.28 16.63 1.87
CA GLN A 636 -90.10 15.94 0.60
C GLN A 636 -88.61 15.85 0.27
N VAL A 637 -88.12 14.63 0.06
CA VAL A 637 -86.77 14.35 -0.44
C VAL A 637 -86.86 14.01 -1.91
N GLU A 638 -86.22 14.80 -2.76
CA GLU A 638 -86.06 14.53 -4.18
C GLU A 638 -84.62 14.12 -4.48
N LEU A 639 -84.46 12.91 -5.01
CA LEU A 639 -83.20 12.37 -5.45
C LEU A 639 -83.24 12.15 -6.97
N ASP A 640 -82.50 12.97 -7.71
CA ASP A 640 -82.25 12.76 -9.13
C ASP A 640 -81.03 11.85 -9.30
N LEU A 641 -81.26 10.61 -9.73
CA LEU A 641 -80.20 9.65 -10.02
C LEU A 641 -79.86 9.67 -11.52
N PRO A 642 -78.58 9.78 -11.87
CA PRO A 642 -78.16 9.69 -13.27
C PRO A 642 -78.39 8.28 -13.81
N LEU A 643 -78.90 8.20 -15.04
CA LEU A 643 -78.95 6.98 -15.83
C LEU A 643 -77.68 6.88 -16.68
N ASN A 644 -77.15 5.66 -16.80
CA ASN A 644 -76.04 5.35 -17.70
C ASN A 644 -76.45 5.34 -19.17
#